data_AF-A0A3D5MY17-F1
#
_entry.id   AF-A0A3D5MY17-F1
#
_cell.length_a   1.000
_cell.length_b   1.000
_cell.length_c   1.000
_cell.angle_alpha   90.00
_cell.angle_beta   90.00
_cell.angle_gamma   90.00
#
_symmetry.space_group_name_H-M   'P 1'
#
loop_
_entity.id
_entity.type
_entity.pdbx_description
1 polymer ?
#
loop_
_entity_poly.entity_id
_entity_poly.type
_entity_poly.pdbx_seq_one_letter_code
_entity_poly.pdbx_strand_id
1 'polypeptide(L)'
;MNKKKILRFLLGASIVSSVFSLGSMKTFAAWENENNSWKYIENNGYVTGWNKYNDNWYYFNSDGVMQTGWIKDNGTWYYLNQSGDMRTGWIKDNGAWYYLNQSGNMQTGWLKDKGTWYYLNQSGEMQTGWVNDKGTWYYLNSNGAMQTGVISVADKVYYLNESGAMQTGKVIIDGQEYEFNSNGEAVGNIPNVEKEKVFGFNIDKIQHEVEDNTTDNNSSSSTNKKHHSSSSSNITSPQVEKKWNLVWEDDFSGDELNKEYWNYETHEPGWVNNELQEYTDSKDNIFVKDGNLVLKAIKTEKDGKEYYTSGKVTTQNKKTFKYGKFEIKAKTPKGQGLWPALWMMPNDENLYGQWPKCGEIDIMEVLGHEPEKAYGTIHYGDPHEEKQGTYTLENGSFADEYHVYGLEWEPSEMRFYIDGNLYHTVKDWFTKVEGGDEKTFPAPFDQPFYLQCNLAVGGNWPGNPDETTDFDNAELKVDYIKVYQLDNYDENVKKPDPEKVVLRDPDEKGNYIINGDFSKEDKSWEFMTAIGGVGSSEIKDNKMIIKTENAGTVDYSIQLVQPRIPVKEGGKYKVTFDAKAAEDRTMIVDISAPDRGYKRYFNDTKVDLTTEKKSYSYEFVMENSDDANGRLEFNLGNQGSTADVEISNVRIEKIGEVEKTEDEFKKVSPDGNYINNGTFDVGQDRMKYWEVKSKSNNTQVSVTNDNNSRQLKVSVGDNSSELEEVSVKQTKLALSENTQYVLYFDAYSEDNKNIRASIDENDFDVELTNKKKTYKFTFETKDEINNRDLELLLGKQGTVYIDNVRIEENSLIRNGSFDNGFAGWEVFADSSVSSDVSSGIDSFNGNKNAAEINIDNTGDADWKIQLKQTNVKLVQGKKYRISFDAKSTIDRDIMYAIQRDGSKDDNWDAYTGSNTISIGNESQLVSYEFEMKKDTDEDAIFTISMGAVNNNQIKEKHKVTIDNVKLEEIDEFSGNVDNENTDEKPEGTENIRNGSLEVVDESDKDSIDKEPSENIADTQNNSSELTDSVEKEETTTGDVDDKSEEDNKIDTEEPAINDSENQVANSDNEEDEDSEGEIADTKENSKEADEEPVVVDDIIGKVEEQV
;
A
#
# COMPACT_ATOMS: atom_id res chain seq x y z
N MET A 1 20.15 -69.84 0.40
CA MET A 1 20.26 -70.67 1.63
C MET A 1 21.73 -70.70 2.04
N ASN A 2 22.08 -70.27 3.27
CA ASN A 2 23.46 -70.12 3.80
C ASN A 2 24.36 -69.12 3.02
N LYS A 3 25.43 -68.48 3.54
CA LYS A 3 25.99 -68.10 4.87
C LYS A 3 27.54 -68.17 4.78
N LYS A 4 28.19 -66.99 4.78
CA LYS A 4 29.46 -66.64 5.49
C LYS A 4 30.76 -67.49 5.26
N LYS A 5 31.84 -66.88 4.71
CA LYS A 5 33.09 -66.47 5.44
C LYS A 5 34.37 -66.11 4.60
N ILE A 6 34.97 -64.95 4.92
CA ILE A 6 36.41 -64.66 5.22
C ILE A 6 37.53 -64.80 4.16
N LEU A 7 38.30 -63.72 3.99
CA LEU A 7 39.79 -63.60 3.93
C LEU A 7 40.13 -62.07 3.94
N ARG A 8 41.23 -61.46 4.43
CA ARG A 8 42.31 -61.61 5.45
C ARG A 8 43.39 -60.52 5.10
N PHE A 9 44.40 -60.33 5.99
CA PHE A 9 45.69 -59.58 5.84
C PHE A 9 45.69 -58.12 6.36
N LEU A 10 46.73 -57.62 7.06
CA LEU A 10 47.80 -58.27 7.87
C LEU A 10 48.28 -57.31 9.00
N LEU A 11 49.23 -57.74 9.84
CA LEU A 11 49.77 -57.00 11.00
C LEU A 11 50.93 -56.04 10.65
N GLY A 12 51.07 -54.97 11.45
CA GLY A 12 52.32 -54.24 11.69
C GLY A 12 52.16 -53.32 12.91
N ALA A 13 52.97 -53.49 13.96
CA ALA A 13 52.77 -52.79 15.24
C ALA A 13 54.09 -52.44 15.98
N SER A 14 54.05 -51.37 16.76
CA SER A 14 54.98 -51.05 17.86
C SER A 14 54.29 -50.11 18.84
N ILE A 15 54.74 -50.09 20.11
CA ILE A 15 53.94 -49.65 21.26
C ILE A 15 54.75 -48.70 22.16
N VAL A 16 54.14 -47.58 22.58
CA VAL A 16 54.45 -46.91 23.86
C VAL A 16 53.13 -46.58 24.56
N SER A 17 53.13 -46.64 25.89
CA SER A 17 51.92 -46.68 26.74
C SER A 17 51.56 -45.32 27.34
N SER A 18 50.29 -44.93 27.23
CA SER A 18 49.61 -44.04 28.19
C SER A 18 48.17 -44.50 28.41
N VAL A 19 47.74 -44.48 29.68
CA VAL A 19 46.47 -45.03 30.17
C VAL A 19 45.26 -44.32 29.54
N PHE A 20 44.46 -45.04 28.75
CA PHE A 20 43.04 -44.69 28.63
C PHE A 20 42.31 -45.21 29.86
N SER A 21 41.80 -44.29 30.67
CA SER A 21 40.78 -44.61 31.68
C SER A 21 39.54 -45.17 30.97
N LEU A 22 38.78 -46.06 31.63
CA LEU A 22 37.38 -46.25 31.27
C LEU A 22 36.60 -45.01 31.74
N GLY A 23 36.70 -43.94 30.95
CA GLY A 23 35.69 -42.88 30.98
C GLY A 23 34.34 -43.51 30.66
N SER A 24 33.31 -43.17 31.44
CA SER A 24 31.94 -43.54 31.11
C SER A 24 31.65 -43.12 29.67
N MET A 25 31.01 -43.97 28.88
CA MET A 25 30.42 -43.54 27.63
C MET A 25 29.50 -42.36 27.96
N LYS A 26 29.79 -41.18 27.38
CA LYS A 26 28.87 -40.05 27.46
C LYS A 26 27.63 -40.44 26.68
N THR A 27 26.50 -40.38 27.35
CA THR A 27 25.17 -40.51 26.77
C THR A 27 24.97 -39.35 25.80
N PHE A 28 24.98 -39.63 24.50
CA PHE A 28 24.65 -38.63 23.50
C PHE A 28 23.15 -38.37 23.53
N ALA A 29 22.79 -37.10 23.38
CA ALA A 29 21.43 -36.62 23.24
C ALA A 29 21.43 -35.57 22.12
N ALA A 30 20.57 -35.71 21.11
CA ALA A 30 20.58 -34.88 19.91
C ALA A 30 19.23 -34.92 19.18
N TRP A 31 18.91 -33.83 18.50
CA TRP A 31 17.84 -33.79 17.51
C TRP A 31 18.37 -34.21 16.12
N GLU A 32 17.59 -35.01 15.40
CA GLU A 32 17.81 -35.36 13.99
C GLU A 32 16.58 -34.93 13.18
N ASN A 33 16.77 -34.47 11.94
CA ASN A 33 15.69 -34.22 10.99
C ASN A 33 15.90 -35.13 9.77
N GLU A 34 14.92 -36.00 9.50
CA GLU A 34 14.88 -36.83 8.30
C GLU A 34 13.60 -36.52 7.53
N ASN A 35 13.70 -36.03 6.30
CA ASN A 35 12.55 -35.77 5.41
C ASN A 35 11.40 -34.99 6.08
N ASN A 36 11.72 -33.83 6.66
CA ASN A 36 10.80 -32.96 7.42
C ASN A 36 10.20 -33.58 8.70
N SER A 37 10.69 -34.76 9.13
CA SER A 37 10.29 -35.41 10.38
C SER A 37 11.41 -35.29 11.42
N TRP A 38 11.19 -34.46 12.44
CA TRP A 38 12.11 -34.32 13.56
C TRP A 38 12.03 -35.51 14.52
N LYS A 39 13.18 -35.96 15.01
CA LYS A 39 13.34 -37.02 16.02
C LYS A 39 14.32 -36.56 17.09
N TYR A 40 14.20 -37.10 18.30
CA TYR A 40 15.18 -36.88 19.36
C TYR A 40 15.80 -38.23 19.77
N ILE A 41 17.12 -38.32 19.70
CA ILE A 41 17.89 -39.45 20.22
C ILE A 41 18.34 -39.14 21.64
N GLU A 42 18.22 -40.11 22.53
CA GLU A 42 18.90 -40.12 23.83
C GLU A 42 19.42 -41.52 24.13
N ASN A 43 20.61 -41.64 24.73
CA ASN A 43 21.18 -42.94 25.15
C ASN A 43 21.34 -43.97 23.99
N ASN A 44 21.55 -43.50 22.76
CA ASN A 44 21.59 -44.28 21.50
C ASN A 44 20.27 -44.98 21.12
N GLY A 45 19.12 -44.40 21.47
CA GLY A 45 17.81 -44.77 20.92
C GLY A 45 16.92 -43.55 20.70
N TYR A 46 15.94 -43.66 19.80
CA TYR A 46 14.91 -42.62 19.64
C TYR A 46 14.01 -42.56 20.87
N VAL A 47 13.67 -41.34 21.29
CA VAL A 47 12.74 -41.06 22.39
C VAL A 47 11.30 -41.12 21.87
N THR A 48 10.40 -41.69 22.68
CA THR A 48 8.98 -41.89 22.34
C THR A 48 8.10 -41.47 23.54
N GLY A 49 6.91 -40.95 23.26
CA GLY A 49 6.03 -40.33 24.26
C GLY A 49 6.48 -38.93 24.68
N TRP A 50 6.10 -38.50 25.88
CA TRP A 50 6.46 -37.19 26.44
C TRP A 50 7.93 -37.12 26.85
N ASN A 51 8.66 -36.11 26.40
CA ASN A 51 9.98 -35.75 26.91
C ASN A 51 10.12 -34.24 27.15
N LYS A 52 11.04 -33.86 28.05
CA LYS A 52 11.32 -32.47 28.40
C LYS A 52 12.72 -32.05 27.90
N TYR A 53 12.79 -31.01 27.08
CA TYR A 53 14.02 -30.47 26.50
C TYR A 53 14.02 -28.95 26.57
N ASN A 54 15.13 -28.33 27.00
CA ASN A 54 15.27 -26.88 27.23
C ASN A 54 14.04 -26.23 27.91
N ASP A 55 13.61 -26.86 29.01
CA ASP A 55 12.42 -26.55 29.82
C ASP A 55 11.03 -26.60 29.13
N ASN A 56 10.95 -26.88 27.84
CA ASN A 56 9.72 -27.18 27.10
C ASN A 56 9.40 -28.68 27.09
N TRP A 57 8.13 -29.03 26.90
CA TRP A 57 7.66 -30.42 26.72
C TRP A 57 7.34 -30.70 25.25
N TYR A 58 7.72 -31.88 24.78
CA TYR A 58 7.50 -32.38 23.42
C TYR A 58 6.88 -33.77 23.47
N TYR A 59 6.06 -34.14 22.49
CA TYR A 59 5.55 -35.50 22.32
C TYR A 59 6.13 -36.14 21.06
N PHE A 60 6.60 -37.38 21.18
CA PHE A 60 7.12 -38.19 20.09
C PHE A 60 6.24 -39.42 19.89
N ASN A 61 5.96 -39.81 18.64
CA ASN A 61 5.16 -40.99 18.34
C ASN A 61 5.93 -42.31 18.54
N SER A 62 5.32 -43.45 18.19
CA SER A 62 5.92 -44.79 18.29
C SER A 62 7.23 -44.98 17.54
N ASP A 63 7.45 -44.19 16.49
CA ASP A 63 8.57 -44.27 15.56
C ASP A 63 9.63 -43.20 15.85
N GLY A 64 9.48 -42.49 16.98
CA GLY A 64 10.40 -41.48 17.48
C GLY A 64 10.23 -40.10 16.85
N VAL A 65 9.18 -39.88 16.06
CA VAL A 65 8.93 -38.62 15.35
C VAL A 65 8.16 -37.65 16.25
N MET A 66 8.70 -36.46 16.43
CA MET A 66 8.08 -35.34 17.13
C MET A 66 6.74 -34.99 16.48
N GLN A 67 5.74 -34.66 17.29
CA GLN A 67 4.42 -34.28 16.81
C GLN A 67 4.21 -32.76 16.94
N THR A 68 3.28 -32.23 16.16
CA THR A 68 2.83 -30.82 16.16
C THR A 68 1.30 -30.80 16.12
N GLY A 69 0.68 -29.67 16.46
CA GLY A 69 -0.79 -29.55 16.54
C GLY A 69 -1.40 -30.35 17.69
N TRP A 70 -2.65 -30.78 17.52
CA TRP A 70 -3.38 -31.55 18.53
C TRP A 70 -2.92 -33.00 18.64
N ILE A 71 -2.50 -33.41 19.84
CA ILE A 71 -2.18 -34.82 20.16
C ILE A 71 -3.01 -35.31 21.34
N LYS A 72 -3.38 -36.61 21.33
CA LYS A 72 -4.21 -37.23 22.35
C LYS A 72 -3.47 -38.34 23.11
N ASP A 73 -2.73 -37.98 24.14
CA ASP A 73 -2.05 -38.95 25.00
C ASP A 73 -2.96 -39.44 26.13
N ASN A 74 -3.05 -40.76 26.31
CA ASN A 74 -3.83 -41.43 27.36
C ASN A 74 -5.29 -40.92 27.53
N GLY A 75 -5.89 -40.44 26.43
CA GLY A 75 -7.26 -39.90 26.39
C GLY A 75 -7.38 -38.40 26.66
N THR A 76 -6.31 -37.73 27.08
CA THR A 76 -6.24 -36.28 27.31
C THR A 76 -5.70 -35.58 26.06
N TRP A 77 -6.29 -34.44 25.68
CA TRP A 77 -5.84 -33.63 24.55
C TRP A 77 -4.80 -32.59 24.99
N TYR A 78 -3.83 -32.33 24.11
CA TYR A 78 -2.75 -31.35 24.25
C TYR A 78 -2.50 -30.69 22.89
N TYR A 79 -2.09 -29.43 22.86
CA TYR A 79 -1.67 -28.74 21.64
C TYR A 79 -0.17 -28.46 21.68
N LEU A 80 0.54 -28.88 20.65
CA LEU A 80 1.94 -28.59 20.39
C LEU A 80 2.03 -27.53 19.28
N ASN A 81 2.92 -26.54 19.39
CA ASN A 81 3.14 -25.58 18.30
C ASN A 81 3.84 -26.25 17.09
N GLN A 82 4.11 -25.48 16.03
CA GLN A 82 4.87 -25.96 14.86
C GLN A 82 6.33 -26.34 15.17
N SER A 83 6.91 -25.86 16.28
CA SER A 83 8.21 -26.31 16.82
C SER A 83 8.11 -27.57 17.71
N GLY A 84 6.91 -28.11 17.94
CA GLY A 84 6.64 -29.24 18.83
C GLY A 84 6.51 -28.90 20.33
N ASP A 85 6.66 -27.63 20.72
CA ASP A 85 6.56 -27.19 22.11
C ASP A 85 5.10 -27.24 22.60
N MET A 86 4.85 -27.94 23.70
CA MET A 86 3.55 -28.01 24.37
C MET A 86 3.11 -26.64 24.90
N ARG A 87 1.90 -26.23 24.49
CA ARG A 87 1.31 -24.95 24.90
C ARG A 87 0.56 -25.06 26.23
N THR A 88 0.44 -23.92 26.91
CA THR A 88 -0.43 -23.71 28.08
C THR A 88 -1.16 -22.37 27.92
N GLY A 89 -2.25 -22.17 28.66
CA GLY A 89 -3.12 -21.00 28.55
C GLY A 89 -4.08 -21.08 27.36
N TRP A 90 -4.60 -19.92 26.95
CA TRP A 90 -5.44 -19.79 25.76
C TRP A 90 -4.64 -19.98 24.47
N ILE A 91 -5.19 -20.77 23.55
CA ILE A 91 -4.74 -20.89 22.16
C ILE A 91 -5.95 -20.75 21.23
N LYS A 92 -5.75 -20.15 20.06
CA LYS A 92 -6.74 -20.10 18.97
C LYS A 92 -6.29 -21.06 17.89
N ASP A 93 -7.21 -21.89 17.40
CA ASP A 93 -6.95 -22.93 16.41
C ASP A 93 -8.23 -23.11 15.56
N ASN A 94 -8.10 -23.16 14.24
CA ASN A 94 -9.22 -23.21 13.28
C ASN A 94 -10.41 -22.29 13.64
N GLY A 95 -10.10 -21.02 13.96
CA GLY A 95 -11.10 -20.01 14.34
C GLY A 95 -11.58 -20.08 15.81
N ALA A 96 -11.64 -21.28 16.41
CA ALA A 96 -12.08 -21.51 17.77
C ALA A 96 -11.00 -21.20 18.83
N TRP A 97 -11.44 -20.87 20.05
CA TRP A 97 -10.55 -20.70 21.20
C TRP A 97 -10.61 -21.92 22.11
N TYR A 98 -9.45 -22.36 22.58
CA TYR A 98 -9.29 -23.47 23.53
C TYR A 98 -8.41 -23.01 24.70
N TYR A 99 -8.53 -23.67 25.86
CA TYR A 99 -7.65 -23.42 27.00
C TYR A 99 -6.96 -24.69 27.48
N LEU A 100 -5.64 -24.63 27.55
CA LEU A 100 -4.78 -25.66 28.12
C LEU A 100 -4.35 -25.25 29.53
N ASN A 101 -4.38 -26.16 30.49
CA ASN A 101 -3.92 -25.86 31.84
C ASN A 101 -2.37 -25.81 31.92
N GLN A 102 -1.82 -25.54 33.11
CA GLN A 102 -0.37 -25.44 33.32
C GLN A 102 0.41 -26.77 33.16
N SER A 103 -0.29 -27.87 32.86
CA SER A 103 0.30 -29.16 32.45
C SER A 103 0.01 -29.50 30.98
N GLY A 104 -0.52 -28.55 30.20
CA GLY A 104 -0.88 -28.71 28.79
C GLY A 104 -2.22 -29.40 28.54
N ASN A 105 -2.89 -29.93 29.57
CA ASN A 105 -4.16 -30.65 29.39
C ASN A 105 -5.25 -29.67 28.93
N MET A 106 -5.92 -29.98 27.82
CA MET A 106 -7.11 -29.26 27.36
C MET A 106 -8.23 -29.30 28.41
N GLN A 107 -8.87 -28.16 28.65
CA GLN A 107 -9.99 -28.04 29.57
C GLN A 107 -11.34 -28.12 28.83
N THR A 108 -12.38 -28.55 29.55
CA THR A 108 -13.77 -28.62 29.07
C THR A 108 -14.73 -28.21 30.19
N GLY A 109 -15.90 -27.67 29.85
CA GLY A 109 -16.86 -27.10 30.79
C GLY A 109 -16.49 -25.71 31.30
N TRP A 110 -16.96 -25.37 32.51
CA TRP A 110 -16.74 -24.06 33.13
C TRP A 110 -15.27 -23.82 33.52
N LEU A 111 -14.66 -22.81 32.91
CA LEU A 111 -13.32 -22.33 33.20
C LEU A 111 -13.40 -20.94 33.86
N LYS A 112 -12.63 -20.73 34.93
CA LYS A 112 -12.39 -19.38 35.47
C LYS A 112 -10.95 -18.96 35.20
N ASP A 113 -10.76 -17.96 34.35
CA ASP A 113 -9.44 -17.37 34.08
C ASP A 113 -9.44 -15.87 34.43
N LYS A 114 -8.38 -15.42 35.12
CA LYS A 114 -8.14 -14.05 35.62
C LYS A 114 -9.31 -13.36 36.36
N GLY A 115 -10.36 -14.08 36.73
CA GLY A 115 -11.55 -13.55 37.40
C GLY A 115 -12.85 -13.74 36.60
N THR A 116 -12.74 -13.87 35.28
CA THR A 116 -13.85 -14.07 34.34
C THR A 116 -14.19 -15.56 34.20
N TRP A 117 -15.47 -15.87 34.03
CA TRP A 117 -15.94 -17.22 33.69
C TRP A 117 -16.17 -17.37 32.18
N TYR A 118 -15.78 -18.52 31.65
CA TYR A 118 -15.95 -18.94 30.26
C TYR A 118 -16.51 -20.37 30.25
N TYR A 119 -17.21 -20.77 29.19
CA TYR A 119 -17.63 -22.15 28.99
C TYR A 119 -16.93 -22.75 27.77
N LEU A 120 -16.25 -23.88 27.97
CA LEU A 120 -15.68 -24.71 26.91
C LEU A 120 -16.60 -25.91 26.68
N ASN A 121 -16.88 -26.28 25.44
CA ASN A 121 -17.71 -27.46 25.17
C ASN A 121 -16.94 -28.79 25.40
N GLN A 122 -17.52 -29.93 24.98
CA GLN A 122 -16.86 -31.24 25.15
C GLN A 122 -15.68 -31.47 24.20
N SER A 123 -15.59 -30.71 23.10
CA SER A 123 -14.42 -30.64 22.21
C SER A 123 -13.32 -29.71 22.73
N GLY A 124 -13.62 -28.88 23.75
CA GLY A 124 -12.72 -27.88 24.33
C GLY A 124 -12.90 -26.46 23.79
N GLU A 125 -13.83 -26.26 22.86
CA GLU A 125 -14.07 -24.99 22.16
C GLU A 125 -14.84 -24.00 23.05
N MET A 126 -14.34 -22.78 23.17
CA MET A 126 -15.00 -21.70 23.89
C MET A 126 -16.32 -21.31 23.22
N GLN A 127 -17.39 -21.31 24.00
CA GLN A 127 -18.74 -20.99 23.55
C GLN A 127 -19.05 -19.51 23.77
N THR A 128 -19.83 -18.94 22.85
CA THR A 128 -20.45 -17.61 22.95
C THR A 128 -21.97 -17.78 22.86
N GLY A 129 -22.74 -16.75 23.24
CA GLY A 129 -24.21 -16.81 23.24
C GLY A 129 -24.79 -17.64 24.39
N TRP A 130 -25.94 -18.28 24.15
CA TRP A 130 -26.66 -19.07 25.16
C TRP A 130 -26.10 -20.49 25.31
N VAL A 131 -25.68 -20.84 26.53
CA VAL A 131 -25.20 -22.19 26.89
C VAL A 131 -26.15 -22.83 27.92
N ASN A 132 -26.52 -24.09 27.70
CA ASN A 132 -27.23 -24.91 28.67
C ASN A 132 -26.26 -25.89 29.35
N ASP A 133 -25.92 -25.66 30.62
CA ASP A 133 -25.24 -26.66 31.43
C ASP A 133 -26.25 -27.38 32.33
N LYS A 134 -26.51 -28.65 32.01
CA LYS A 134 -27.30 -29.61 32.83
C LYS A 134 -28.72 -29.11 33.18
N GLY A 135 -29.35 -28.36 32.29
CA GLY A 135 -30.69 -27.80 32.46
C GLY A 135 -30.73 -26.35 32.95
N THR A 136 -29.57 -25.74 33.25
CA THR A 136 -29.46 -24.32 33.62
C THR A 136 -28.90 -23.53 32.43
N TRP A 137 -29.54 -22.41 32.09
CA TRP A 137 -29.08 -21.52 31.01
C TRP A 137 -28.18 -20.40 31.54
N TYR A 138 -27.18 -20.05 30.73
CA TYR A 138 -26.19 -19.00 30.97
C TYR A 138 -25.93 -18.25 29.65
N TYR A 139 -25.54 -16.98 29.72
CA TYR A 139 -25.14 -16.22 28.53
C TYR A 139 -23.66 -15.82 28.58
N LEU A 140 -22.96 -16.06 27.47
CA LEU A 140 -21.58 -15.67 27.23
C LEU A 140 -21.57 -14.58 26.13
N ASN A 141 -20.80 -13.51 26.29
CA ASN A 141 -20.70 -12.48 25.26
C ASN A 141 -19.81 -12.92 24.07
N SER A 142 -19.58 -12.03 23.09
CA SER A 142 -18.71 -12.28 21.92
C SER A 142 -17.30 -12.75 22.28
N ASN A 143 -16.81 -12.37 23.46
CA ASN A 143 -15.46 -12.69 23.94
C ASN A 143 -15.49 -13.93 24.88
N GLY A 144 -16.59 -14.70 24.88
CA GLY A 144 -16.81 -15.88 25.71
C GLY A 144 -17.05 -15.60 27.19
N ALA A 145 -17.11 -14.32 27.60
CA ALA A 145 -17.23 -13.95 29.02
C ALA A 145 -18.67 -14.07 29.51
N MET A 146 -18.87 -14.83 30.59
CA MET A 146 -20.16 -15.06 31.22
C MET A 146 -20.75 -13.77 31.81
N GLN A 147 -22.02 -13.50 31.51
CA GLN A 147 -22.74 -12.31 31.95
C GLN A 147 -23.51 -12.54 33.27
N THR A 148 -23.78 -11.44 33.99
CA THR A 148 -24.60 -11.41 35.21
C THR A 148 -25.44 -10.12 35.28
N GLY A 149 -26.55 -10.17 36.02
CA GLY A 149 -27.52 -9.09 36.12
C GLY A 149 -28.57 -9.12 35.00
N VAL A 150 -29.15 -7.96 34.70
CA VAL A 150 -30.09 -7.80 33.59
C VAL A 150 -29.33 -7.72 32.27
N ILE A 151 -29.75 -8.50 31.27
CA ILE A 151 -29.22 -8.47 29.90
C ILE A 151 -30.37 -8.39 28.88
N SER A 152 -30.09 -7.88 27.69
CA SER A 152 -30.96 -8.03 26.51
C SER A 152 -30.28 -8.92 25.48
N VAL A 153 -31.01 -9.89 24.93
CA VAL A 153 -30.54 -10.74 23.83
C VAL A 153 -31.66 -10.84 22.80
N ALA A 154 -31.43 -10.37 21.57
CA ALA A 154 -32.44 -10.29 20.50
C ALA A 154 -33.76 -9.63 20.98
N ASP A 155 -33.65 -8.40 21.49
CA ASP A 155 -34.71 -7.56 22.09
C ASP A 155 -35.49 -8.17 23.28
N LYS A 156 -35.12 -9.36 23.74
CA LYS A 156 -35.69 -10.00 24.92
C LYS A 156 -34.82 -9.75 26.13
N VAL A 157 -35.43 -9.26 27.21
CA VAL A 157 -34.73 -8.98 28.47
C VAL A 157 -34.75 -10.21 29.37
N TYR A 158 -33.58 -10.60 29.88
CA TYR A 158 -33.37 -11.74 30.77
C TYR A 158 -32.68 -11.27 32.05
N TYR A 159 -32.82 -12.02 33.14
CA TYR A 159 -32.03 -11.81 34.35
C TYR A 159 -31.20 -13.05 34.69
N LEU A 160 -29.89 -12.85 34.74
CA LEU A 160 -28.90 -13.82 35.19
C LEU A 160 -28.50 -13.47 36.63
N ASN A 161 -28.53 -14.44 37.54
CA ASN A 161 -28.14 -14.20 38.94
C ASN A 161 -26.60 -14.03 39.09
N GLU A 162 -26.11 -13.87 40.32
CA GLU A 162 -24.67 -13.72 40.62
C GLU A 162 -23.79 -14.89 40.12
N SER A 163 -24.38 -16.08 39.92
CA SER A 163 -23.70 -17.25 39.34
C SER A 163 -23.87 -17.38 37.81
N GLY A 164 -24.41 -16.36 37.14
CA GLY A 164 -24.70 -16.35 35.69
C GLY A 164 -25.93 -17.16 35.27
N ALA A 165 -26.67 -17.75 36.22
CA ALA A 165 -27.78 -18.65 35.93
C ALA A 165 -29.06 -17.85 35.64
N MET A 166 -29.69 -18.12 34.50
CA MET A 166 -30.94 -17.51 34.07
C MET A 166 -32.09 -17.83 35.03
N GLN A 167 -32.83 -16.81 35.43
CA GLN A 167 -33.97 -16.94 36.35
C GLN A 167 -35.31 -17.04 35.59
N THR A 168 -36.29 -17.67 36.22
CA THR A 168 -37.68 -17.78 35.73
C THR A 168 -38.65 -17.57 36.89
N GLY A 169 -39.87 -17.12 36.61
CA GLY A 169 -40.85 -16.72 37.62
C GLY A 169 -40.58 -15.31 38.17
N LYS A 170 -41.04 -15.05 39.39
CA LYS A 170 -40.94 -13.72 40.04
C LYS A 170 -39.57 -13.52 40.67
N VAL A 171 -38.92 -12.42 40.31
CA VAL A 171 -37.57 -12.03 40.76
C VAL A 171 -37.62 -10.59 41.25
N ILE A 172 -36.92 -10.28 42.34
CA ILE A 172 -36.79 -8.91 42.85
C ILE A 172 -35.44 -8.34 42.38
N ILE A 173 -35.48 -7.22 41.65
CA ILE A 173 -34.33 -6.49 41.14
C ILE A 173 -34.46 -5.05 41.64
N ASP A 174 -33.44 -4.54 42.33
CA ASP A 174 -33.40 -3.20 42.96
C ASP A 174 -34.61 -2.85 43.84
N GLY A 175 -35.21 -3.88 44.46
CA GLY A 175 -36.38 -3.76 45.33
C GLY A 175 -37.74 -3.77 44.61
N GLN A 176 -37.76 -3.84 43.29
CA GLN A 176 -38.98 -4.00 42.47
C GLN A 176 -39.14 -5.47 42.02
N GLU A 177 -40.37 -5.98 42.06
CA GLU A 177 -40.69 -7.31 41.52
C GLU A 177 -40.89 -7.24 40.00
N TYR A 178 -40.19 -8.13 39.30
CA TYR A 178 -40.32 -8.39 37.86
C TYR A 178 -40.69 -9.87 37.67
N GLU A 179 -41.35 -10.20 36.57
CA GLU A 179 -41.76 -11.57 36.27
C GLU A 179 -41.12 -12.03 34.96
N PHE A 180 -40.49 -13.19 34.98
CA PHE A 180 -39.82 -13.82 33.85
C PHE A 180 -40.57 -15.11 33.50
N ASN A 181 -40.80 -15.37 32.21
CA ASN A 181 -41.55 -16.54 31.77
C ASN A 181 -40.73 -17.84 31.86
N SER A 182 -41.27 -18.96 31.38
CA SER A 182 -40.60 -20.28 31.38
C SER A 182 -39.30 -20.32 30.57
N ASN A 183 -39.10 -19.37 29.66
CA ASN A 183 -37.94 -19.24 28.79
C ASN A 183 -36.92 -18.22 29.36
N GLY A 184 -37.21 -17.61 30.52
CA GLY A 184 -36.39 -16.58 31.16
C GLY A 184 -36.61 -15.15 30.64
N GLU A 185 -37.60 -14.93 29.78
CA GLU A 185 -37.89 -13.65 29.14
C GLU A 185 -38.78 -12.78 30.06
N ALA A 186 -38.45 -11.51 30.27
CA ALA A 186 -39.22 -10.58 31.10
C ALA A 186 -40.62 -10.32 30.51
N VAL A 187 -41.64 -10.29 31.36
CA VAL A 187 -43.04 -10.06 30.97
C VAL A 187 -43.74 -9.01 31.84
N GLY A 188 -44.57 -8.18 31.21
CA GLY A 188 -45.27 -7.09 31.88
C GLY A 188 -44.36 -5.86 32.09
N ASN A 189 -43.94 -5.62 33.33
CA ASN A 189 -42.90 -4.63 33.60
C ASN A 189 -41.54 -5.24 33.20
N ILE A 190 -40.76 -4.52 32.40
CA ILE A 190 -39.43 -4.92 31.95
C ILE A 190 -38.37 -4.13 32.74
N PRO A 191 -37.33 -4.77 33.31
CA PRO A 191 -36.26 -4.05 33.98
C PRO A 191 -35.35 -3.34 32.97
N ASN A 192 -34.76 -2.21 33.37
CA ASN A 192 -33.79 -1.49 32.55
C ASN A 192 -32.53 -2.35 32.30
N VAL A 193 -31.94 -2.21 31.11
CA VAL A 193 -30.72 -2.91 30.70
C VAL A 193 -29.59 -1.88 30.55
N GLU A 194 -28.40 -2.21 31.06
CA GLU A 194 -27.18 -1.43 30.85
C GLU A 194 -26.73 -1.53 29.38
N LYS A 195 -26.17 -0.47 28.79
CA LYS A 195 -25.94 -0.40 27.33
C LYS A 195 -24.96 -1.48 26.85
N GLU A 196 -23.96 -1.78 27.69
CA GLU A 196 -22.95 -2.82 27.55
C GLU A 196 -23.49 -4.26 27.73
N LYS A 197 -24.78 -4.43 28.07
CA LYS A 197 -25.46 -5.71 28.28
C LYS A 197 -26.57 -6.00 27.26
N VAL A 198 -26.50 -5.38 26.08
CA VAL A 198 -27.40 -5.62 24.95
C VAL A 198 -26.65 -6.40 23.87
N PHE A 199 -27.22 -7.53 23.41
CA PHE A 199 -26.53 -8.48 22.55
C PHE A 199 -27.45 -9.06 21.45
N GLY A 200 -26.84 -9.59 20.38
CA GLY A 200 -27.50 -10.59 19.53
C GLY A 200 -28.63 -10.11 18.62
N PHE A 201 -28.48 -8.95 17.97
CA PHE A 201 -29.29 -8.64 16.79
C PHE A 201 -28.87 -9.57 15.63
N ASN A 202 -29.84 -10.25 15.02
CA ASN A 202 -29.68 -10.90 13.72
C ASN A 202 -31.02 -10.86 12.96
N ILE A 203 -30.97 -10.95 11.63
CA ILE A 203 -32.06 -10.60 10.71
C ILE A 203 -32.77 -11.88 10.19
N ASP A 204 -34.00 -11.71 9.69
CA ASP A 204 -34.88 -12.66 8.98
C ASP A 204 -35.67 -13.73 9.79
N LYS A 205 -37.01 -13.61 9.68
CA LYS A 205 -38.08 -14.64 9.85
C LYS A 205 -38.37 -15.07 11.31
N ILE A 206 -39.63 -15.16 11.73
CA ILE A 206 -40.80 -15.74 11.02
C ILE A 206 -41.99 -14.76 10.89
N GLN A 207 -42.79 -14.95 9.83
CA GLN A 207 -43.91 -14.10 9.42
C GLN A 207 -45.25 -14.39 10.17
N HIS A 208 -46.14 -13.38 10.12
CA HIS A 208 -47.61 -13.45 10.06
C HIS A 208 -48.36 -14.68 10.63
N GLU A 209 -49.03 -14.47 11.77
CA GLU A 209 -50.46 -14.75 12.09
C GLU A 209 -50.67 -14.35 13.58
N VAL A 210 -51.77 -13.76 14.07
CA VAL A 210 -53.19 -13.74 13.67
C VAL A 210 -53.82 -12.33 13.81
N GLU A 211 -54.89 -12.13 13.03
CA GLU A 211 -55.92 -11.08 12.98
C GLU A 211 -56.25 -10.20 14.23
N ASP A 212 -56.47 -8.90 13.94
CA ASP A 212 -57.65 -8.09 14.30
C ASP A 212 -58.09 -7.93 15.78
N ASN A 213 -58.06 -6.69 16.33
CA ASN A 213 -59.30 -5.92 16.64
C ASN A 213 -59.12 -4.48 17.21
N THR A 214 -60.13 -3.64 16.92
CA THR A 214 -60.63 -2.48 17.70
C THR A 214 -59.77 -1.22 17.98
N THR A 215 -59.89 -0.24 17.07
CA THR A 215 -60.57 1.07 17.27
C THR A 215 -60.27 2.01 18.46
N ASP A 216 -60.09 3.29 18.09
CA ASP A 216 -60.81 4.48 18.61
C ASP A 216 -60.28 5.38 19.78
N ASN A 217 -59.87 6.59 19.36
CA ASN A 217 -60.40 7.90 19.79
C ASN A 217 -60.02 8.58 21.16
N ASN A 218 -59.07 9.52 21.04
CA ASN A 218 -59.33 10.99 21.10
C ASN A 218 -59.35 11.75 22.46
N SER A 219 -58.94 13.04 22.37
CA SER A 219 -59.31 14.21 23.19
C SER A 219 -58.59 14.55 24.52
N SER A 220 -57.54 15.38 24.38
CA SER A 220 -57.41 16.73 24.99
C SER A 220 -57.20 17.00 26.51
N SER A 221 -56.27 17.95 26.75
CA SER A 221 -56.31 19.06 27.75
C SER A 221 -55.48 19.02 29.06
N SER A 222 -54.27 19.58 28.97
CA SER A 222 -53.65 20.57 29.90
C SER A 222 -53.65 20.36 31.43
N THR A 223 -52.45 20.37 32.05
CA THR A 223 -51.91 21.61 32.70
C THR A 223 -50.45 21.50 33.19
N ASN A 224 -49.74 22.62 33.07
CA ASN A 224 -48.36 22.96 33.51
C ASN A 224 -47.72 22.21 34.71
N LYS A 225 -46.43 21.86 34.55
CA LYS A 225 -45.31 22.57 35.23
C LYS A 225 -43.93 22.32 34.57
N LYS A 226 -42.98 23.22 34.83
CA LYS A 226 -41.62 23.24 34.24
C LYS A 226 -40.63 22.38 35.04
N HIS A 227 -39.66 21.75 34.38
CA HIS A 227 -38.22 22.14 34.49
C HIS A 227 -37.27 21.35 33.54
N HIS A 228 -36.18 22.04 33.18
CA HIS A 228 -34.86 21.52 32.76
C HIS A 228 -34.57 20.87 31.38
N SER A 229 -33.28 21.00 31.06
CA SER A 229 -32.43 20.34 30.06
C SER A 229 -32.95 20.12 28.64
N SER A 230 -32.26 20.77 27.70
CA SER A 230 -32.15 20.36 26.31
C SER A 230 -31.76 18.88 26.19
N SER A 231 -32.61 18.08 25.56
CA SER A 231 -32.28 16.78 24.99
C SER A 231 -32.29 16.90 23.47
N SER A 232 -31.20 16.51 22.82
CA SER A 232 -31.18 16.28 21.37
C SER A 232 -32.10 15.10 21.07
N SER A 233 -33.07 15.32 20.18
CA SER A 233 -33.97 14.27 19.72
C SER A 233 -33.26 13.38 18.70
N ASN A 234 -32.55 12.35 19.19
CA ASN A 234 -32.08 11.27 18.31
C ASN A 234 -33.31 10.56 17.73
N ILE A 235 -33.62 10.88 16.47
CA ILE A 235 -34.60 10.15 15.68
C ILE A 235 -33.97 8.80 15.36
N THR A 236 -34.34 7.76 16.11
CA THR A 236 -34.01 6.39 15.74
C THR A 236 -34.85 6.01 14.53
N SER A 237 -34.26 6.13 13.34
CA SER A 237 -34.83 5.54 12.12
C SER A 237 -35.11 4.06 12.36
N PRO A 238 -36.26 3.52 11.89
CA PRO A 238 -36.57 2.11 12.07
C PRO A 238 -35.51 1.25 11.35
N GLN A 239 -34.99 0.24 12.05
CA GLN A 239 -34.16 -0.80 11.43
C GLN A 239 -35.02 -1.55 10.40
N VAL A 240 -34.63 -1.45 9.13
CA VAL A 240 -35.23 -2.21 8.03
C VAL A 240 -34.52 -3.57 7.98
N GLU A 241 -35.26 -4.69 7.97
CA GLU A 241 -34.66 -6.00 7.68
C GLU A 241 -33.95 -5.92 6.31
N LYS A 242 -32.66 -6.30 6.25
CA LYS A 242 -31.82 -6.18 5.03
C LYS A 242 -32.30 -7.10 3.90
N LYS A 243 -33.36 -6.69 3.22
CA LYS A 243 -33.96 -7.39 2.09
C LYS A 243 -33.07 -7.23 0.86
N TRP A 244 -32.21 -8.22 0.63
CA TRP A 244 -31.49 -8.40 -0.62
C TRP A 244 -32.48 -8.66 -1.77
N ASN A 245 -32.50 -7.77 -2.77
CA ASN A 245 -33.27 -7.90 -3.99
C ASN A 245 -32.38 -8.45 -5.11
N LEU A 246 -32.81 -9.48 -5.83
CA LEU A 246 -32.11 -9.93 -7.04
C LEU A 246 -32.19 -8.81 -8.10
N VAL A 247 -31.04 -8.31 -8.55
CA VAL A 247 -30.94 -7.23 -9.56
C VAL A 247 -30.44 -7.73 -10.92
N TRP A 248 -29.64 -8.80 -10.93
CA TRP A 248 -29.17 -9.46 -12.16
C TRP A 248 -28.86 -10.94 -11.90
N GLU A 249 -29.09 -11.77 -12.91
CA GLU A 249 -28.61 -13.15 -12.96
C GLU A 249 -28.26 -13.55 -14.39
N ASP A 250 -27.33 -14.49 -14.51
CA ASP A 250 -27.11 -15.29 -15.72
C ASP A 250 -27.08 -16.77 -15.29
N ASP A 251 -27.94 -17.58 -15.89
CA ASP A 251 -28.07 -19.02 -15.65
C ASP A 251 -27.52 -19.86 -16.80
N PHE A 252 -26.89 -19.22 -17.79
CA PHE A 252 -26.27 -19.83 -18.96
C PHE A 252 -27.18 -20.85 -19.68
N SER A 253 -28.50 -20.63 -19.65
CA SER A 253 -29.51 -21.55 -20.19
C SER A 253 -29.66 -21.54 -21.73
N GLY A 254 -28.90 -20.70 -22.42
CA GLY A 254 -28.84 -20.62 -23.89
C GLY A 254 -27.84 -21.58 -24.54
N ASP A 255 -27.72 -21.50 -25.87
CA ASP A 255 -26.75 -22.27 -26.66
C ASP A 255 -25.42 -21.51 -26.91
N GLU A 256 -25.31 -20.24 -26.49
CA GLU A 256 -24.09 -19.43 -26.60
C GLU A 256 -24.02 -18.31 -25.54
N LEU A 257 -22.84 -17.71 -25.37
CA LEU A 257 -22.59 -16.66 -24.37
C LEU A 257 -23.41 -15.39 -24.67
N ASN A 258 -24.11 -14.88 -23.65
CA ASN A 258 -24.94 -13.69 -23.79
C ASN A 258 -24.11 -12.40 -23.94
N LYS A 259 -23.92 -11.95 -25.18
CA LYS A 259 -23.13 -10.75 -25.51
C LYS A 259 -23.70 -9.42 -25.01
N GLU A 260 -24.97 -9.38 -24.58
CA GLU A 260 -25.55 -8.21 -23.88
C GLU A 260 -25.00 -8.05 -22.46
N TYR A 261 -24.46 -9.13 -21.87
CA TYR A 261 -23.88 -9.14 -20.53
C TYR A 261 -22.35 -9.23 -20.58
N TRP A 262 -21.81 -10.04 -21.50
CA TRP A 262 -20.40 -10.42 -21.52
C TRP A 262 -19.62 -9.91 -22.74
N ASN A 263 -18.34 -9.63 -22.53
CA ASN A 263 -17.29 -9.49 -23.53
C ASN A 263 -16.45 -10.78 -23.57
N TYR A 264 -15.79 -11.03 -24.71
CA TYR A 264 -14.61 -11.88 -24.72
C TYR A 264 -13.39 -10.98 -24.50
N GLU A 265 -12.45 -11.44 -23.69
CA GLU A 265 -11.20 -10.71 -23.42
C GLU A 265 -10.04 -11.45 -24.11
N THR A 266 -9.18 -10.74 -24.83
CA THR A 266 -8.11 -11.35 -25.64
C THR A 266 -6.75 -10.71 -25.36
N HIS A 267 -5.78 -11.53 -24.97
CA HIS A 267 -4.41 -11.11 -24.67
C HIS A 267 -3.41 -12.15 -25.19
N GLU A 268 -2.24 -11.67 -25.62
CA GLU A 268 -1.08 -12.51 -25.94
C GLU A 268 -0.48 -13.15 -24.68
N PRO A 269 0.26 -14.28 -24.79
CA PRO A 269 1.00 -14.88 -23.68
C PRO A 269 1.98 -13.90 -23.00
N GLY A 270 2.16 -14.07 -21.70
CA GLY A 270 3.05 -13.27 -20.84
C GLY A 270 2.38 -12.10 -20.12
N TRP A 271 1.07 -11.89 -20.32
CA TRP A 271 0.35 -10.75 -19.74
C TRP A 271 0.32 -10.79 -18.20
N VAL A 272 0.57 -9.63 -17.58
CA VAL A 272 0.62 -9.33 -16.13
C VAL A 272 1.45 -10.30 -15.27
N ASN A 273 0.97 -11.52 -15.03
CA ASN A 273 1.52 -12.46 -14.03
C ASN A 273 2.53 -13.48 -14.58
N ASN A 274 3.13 -13.21 -15.74
CA ASN A 274 3.91 -14.19 -16.54
C ASN A 274 3.09 -15.44 -16.96
N GLU A 275 1.78 -15.26 -17.19
CA GLU A 275 0.87 -16.32 -17.65
C GLU A 275 1.24 -16.84 -19.05
N LEU A 276 1.00 -18.12 -19.35
CA LEU A 276 1.47 -18.76 -20.59
C LEU A 276 0.39 -18.88 -21.69
N GLN A 277 -0.88 -18.66 -21.38
CA GLN A 277 -1.95 -18.74 -22.38
C GLN A 277 -2.12 -17.47 -23.22
N GLU A 278 -2.45 -17.67 -24.48
CA GLU A 278 -3.23 -16.71 -25.26
C GLU A 278 -4.69 -16.77 -24.77
N TYR A 279 -5.30 -15.66 -24.37
CA TYR A 279 -6.75 -15.58 -24.17
C TYR A 279 -7.43 -15.31 -25.52
N THR A 280 -8.41 -16.13 -25.91
CA THR A 280 -9.06 -16.07 -27.23
C THR A 280 -10.59 -15.93 -27.15
N ASP A 281 -11.22 -15.51 -28.24
CA ASP A 281 -12.68 -15.56 -28.42
C ASP A 281 -13.18 -16.89 -29.04
N SER A 282 -12.32 -17.90 -29.11
CA SER A 282 -12.60 -19.17 -29.78
C SER A 282 -13.70 -19.96 -29.07
N LYS A 283 -14.62 -20.53 -29.86
CA LYS A 283 -15.66 -21.46 -29.36
C LYS A 283 -15.11 -22.80 -28.84
N ASP A 284 -13.81 -23.07 -29.03
CA ASP A 284 -13.14 -24.20 -28.38
C ASP A 284 -12.70 -23.87 -26.93
N ASN A 285 -12.35 -22.61 -26.67
CA ASN A 285 -11.95 -22.12 -25.34
C ASN A 285 -13.12 -21.56 -24.51
N ILE A 286 -14.11 -20.92 -25.15
CA ILE A 286 -15.25 -20.27 -24.48
C ILE A 286 -16.55 -20.73 -25.13
N PHE A 287 -17.36 -21.50 -24.39
CA PHE A 287 -18.66 -21.96 -24.87
C PHE A 287 -19.67 -22.09 -23.74
N VAL A 288 -20.96 -21.98 -24.10
CA VAL A 288 -22.07 -22.35 -23.21
C VAL A 288 -22.53 -23.75 -23.58
N LYS A 289 -22.74 -24.61 -22.58
CA LYS A 289 -23.14 -26.01 -22.78
C LYS A 289 -23.78 -26.58 -21.51
N ASP A 290 -24.83 -27.38 -21.69
CA ASP A 290 -25.53 -28.10 -20.60
C ASP A 290 -25.94 -27.19 -19.42
N GLY A 291 -26.28 -25.92 -19.71
CA GLY A 291 -26.65 -24.91 -18.71
C GLY A 291 -25.46 -24.29 -17.96
N ASN A 292 -24.26 -24.29 -18.54
CA ASN A 292 -23.04 -23.78 -17.93
C ASN A 292 -22.23 -22.94 -18.93
N LEU A 293 -21.64 -21.85 -18.47
CA LEU A 293 -20.46 -21.26 -19.11
C LEU A 293 -19.26 -22.18 -18.83
N VAL A 294 -18.51 -22.54 -19.88
CA VAL A 294 -17.27 -23.30 -19.78
C VAL A 294 -16.12 -22.48 -20.36
N LEU A 295 -15.08 -22.31 -19.56
CA LEU A 295 -13.79 -21.74 -19.95
C LEU A 295 -12.77 -22.88 -19.94
N LYS A 296 -12.24 -23.23 -21.12
CA LYS A 296 -11.34 -24.37 -21.33
C LYS A 296 -9.93 -23.92 -21.70
N ALA A 297 -8.96 -24.37 -20.91
CA ALA A 297 -7.55 -24.31 -21.27
C ALA A 297 -7.21 -25.46 -22.23
N ILE A 298 -6.52 -25.16 -23.33
CA ILE A 298 -6.14 -26.14 -24.36
C ILE A 298 -4.63 -26.05 -24.62
N LYS A 299 -3.94 -27.17 -24.48
CA LYS A 299 -2.53 -27.36 -24.84
C LYS A 299 -2.41 -27.87 -26.28
N THR A 300 -1.59 -27.19 -27.09
CA THR A 300 -1.27 -27.52 -28.48
C THR A 300 0.23 -27.35 -28.73
N GLU A 301 0.68 -27.39 -29.99
CA GLU A 301 2.06 -27.16 -30.39
C GLU A 301 2.11 -26.05 -31.47
N LYS A 302 2.94 -25.03 -31.27
CA LYS A 302 3.18 -23.90 -32.20
C LYS A 302 4.69 -23.78 -32.39
N ASP A 303 5.15 -23.86 -33.64
CA ASP A 303 6.57 -23.80 -34.03
C ASP A 303 7.52 -24.75 -33.25
N GLY A 304 7.04 -25.97 -32.93
CA GLY A 304 7.81 -26.96 -32.18
C GLY A 304 7.94 -26.68 -30.68
N LYS A 305 7.16 -25.74 -30.15
CA LYS A 305 7.02 -25.43 -28.71
C LYS A 305 5.61 -25.73 -28.25
N GLU A 306 5.46 -25.98 -26.96
CA GLU A 306 4.15 -26.06 -26.33
C GLU A 306 3.43 -24.71 -26.42
N TYR A 307 2.14 -24.74 -26.72
CA TYR A 307 1.33 -23.54 -26.88
C TYR A 307 0.01 -23.68 -26.13
N TYR A 308 -0.39 -22.63 -25.41
CA TYR A 308 -1.53 -22.65 -24.51
C TYR A 308 -2.54 -21.61 -24.96
N THR A 309 -3.81 -21.99 -24.99
CA THR A 309 -4.94 -21.08 -25.21
C THR A 309 -5.95 -21.26 -24.09
N SER A 310 -6.65 -20.20 -23.71
CA SER A 310 -7.73 -20.28 -22.72
C SER A 310 -8.78 -19.20 -22.92
N GLY A 311 -9.77 -19.16 -22.04
CA GLY A 311 -10.86 -18.20 -22.04
C GLY A 311 -10.81 -17.21 -20.86
N LYS A 312 -11.08 -15.94 -21.17
CA LYS A 312 -11.45 -14.90 -20.20
C LYS A 312 -12.69 -14.15 -20.73
N VAL A 313 -13.64 -13.87 -19.83
CA VAL A 313 -14.83 -13.06 -20.12
C VAL A 313 -15.01 -11.98 -19.07
N THR A 314 -15.43 -10.79 -19.49
CA THR A 314 -15.66 -9.63 -18.61
C THR A 314 -17.08 -9.09 -18.81
N THR A 315 -17.64 -8.44 -17.79
CA THR A 315 -18.92 -7.70 -17.89
C THR A 315 -18.72 -6.18 -17.99
N GLN A 316 -17.47 -5.74 -18.21
CA GLN A 316 -17.07 -4.34 -18.29
C GLN A 316 -17.93 -3.58 -19.32
N ASN A 317 -18.35 -2.38 -18.95
CA ASN A 317 -19.26 -1.51 -19.71
C ASN A 317 -20.65 -2.10 -20.03
N LYS A 318 -21.03 -3.26 -19.44
CA LYS A 318 -22.31 -3.95 -19.69
C LYS A 318 -23.10 -4.28 -18.43
N LYS A 319 -22.47 -4.83 -17.40
CA LYS A 319 -23.06 -5.11 -16.09
C LYS A 319 -22.06 -4.76 -15.00
N THR A 320 -22.33 -3.67 -14.29
CA THR A 320 -21.49 -3.14 -13.22
C THR A 320 -22.31 -2.97 -11.97
N PHE A 321 -21.69 -3.19 -10.80
CA PHE A 321 -22.35 -3.16 -9.50
C PHE A 321 -21.49 -2.37 -8.52
N LYS A 322 -22.10 -1.42 -7.80
CA LYS A 322 -21.51 -0.81 -6.60
C LYS A 322 -22.21 -1.40 -5.39
N TYR A 323 -21.47 -2.13 -4.54
CA TYR A 323 -21.99 -2.99 -3.47
C TYR A 323 -22.93 -4.10 -3.96
N GLY A 324 -23.07 -5.15 -3.16
CA GLY A 324 -23.96 -6.26 -3.49
C GLY A 324 -23.69 -7.53 -2.68
N LYS A 325 -24.62 -8.47 -2.78
CA LYS A 325 -24.37 -9.88 -2.53
C LYS A 325 -24.20 -10.58 -3.87
N PHE A 326 -23.13 -11.35 -4.00
CA PHE A 326 -22.79 -12.13 -5.18
C PHE A 326 -22.86 -13.60 -4.80
N GLU A 327 -23.49 -14.42 -5.65
CA GLU A 327 -23.52 -15.88 -5.53
C GLU A 327 -23.14 -16.47 -6.90
N ILE A 328 -21.92 -17.01 -6.99
CA ILE A 328 -21.42 -17.69 -8.19
C ILE A 328 -21.32 -19.18 -7.89
N LYS A 329 -22.08 -20.00 -8.62
CA LYS A 329 -21.97 -21.46 -8.49
C LYS A 329 -21.06 -21.98 -9.59
N ALA A 330 -19.92 -22.55 -9.21
CA ALA A 330 -18.91 -23.01 -10.14
C ALA A 330 -18.19 -24.28 -9.68
N LYS A 331 -17.42 -24.86 -10.61
CA LYS A 331 -16.60 -26.07 -10.46
C LYS A 331 -15.28 -25.84 -11.18
N THR A 332 -14.17 -26.05 -10.50
CA THR A 332 -12.82 -25.76 -11.02
C THR A 332 -12.18 -26.95 -11.75
N PRO A 333 -11.12 -26.73 -12.54
CA PRO A 333 -10.21 -27.79 -12.94
C PRO A 333 -9.16 -28.09 -11.85
N LYS A 334 -8.41 -29.18 -12.03
CA LYS A 334 -7.18 -29.49 -11.27
C LYS A 334 -6.06 -29.94 -12.20
N GLY A 335 -4.83 -29.69 -11.79
CA GLY A 335 -3.61 -29.88 -12.57
C GLY A 335 -2.60 -28.78 -12.28
N GLN A 336 -1.31 -29.11 -12.35
CA GLN A 336 -0.23 -28.15 -12.12
C GLN A 336 -0.34 -26.97 -13.11
N GLY A 337 -0.15 -25.75 -12.59
CA GLY A 337 -0.20 -24.52 -13.38
C GLY A 337 -1.58 -24.07 -13.86
N LEU A 338 -2.69 -24.71 -13.47
CA LEU A 338 -4.03 -24.18 -13.77
C LEU A 338 -4.49 -23.22 -12.66
N TRP A 339 -5.00 -22.04 -13.04
CA TRP A 339 -5.44 -20.99 -12.12
C TRP A 339 -6.79 -20.40 -12.57
N PRO A 340 -7.91 -21.06 -12.24
CA PRO A 340 -9.25 -20.48 -12.33
C PRO A 340 -9.45 -19.33 -11.35
N ALA A 341 -10.08 -18.24 -11.81
CA ALA A 341 -10.49 -17.13 -10.95
C ALA A 341 -11.89 -16.58 -11.31
N LEU A 342 -12.58 -16.08 -10.28
CA LEU A 342 -13.88 -15.41 -10.32
C LEU A 342 -13.78 -14.13 -9.48
N TRP A 343 -13.69 -12.99 -10.16
CA TRP A 343 -13.14 -11.75 -9.58
C TRP A 343 -13.77 -10.51 -10.19
N MET A 344 -13.44 -9.36 -9.64
CA MET A 344 -14.03 -8.07 -10.00
C MET A 344 -13.00 -6.95 -10.04
N MET A 345 -13.11 -6.09 -11.05
CA MET A 345 -12.31 -4.88 -11.22
C MET A 345 -13.23 -3.66 -11.43
N PRO A 346 -12.80 -2.43 -11.11
CA PRO A 346 -13.62 -1.23 -11.24
C PRO A 346 -13.84 -0.89 -12.71
N ASN A 347 -15.01 -0.33 -13.05
CA ASN A 347 -15.29 0.08 -14.43
C ASN A 347 -14.59 1.39 -14.84
N ASP A 348 -14.03 2.13 -13.87
CA ASP A 348 -13.11 3.23 -14.11
C ASP A 348 -11.86 3.05 -13.24
N GLU A 349 -10.81 2.48 -13.82
CA GLU A 349 -9.53 2.28 -13.15
C GLU A 349 -8.77 3.60 -12.90
N ASN A 350 -9.25 4.74 -13.41
CA ASN A 350 -8.59 6.04 -13.22
C ASN A 350 -9.13 6.86 -12.05
N LEU A 351 -10.34 6.57 -11.53
CA LEU A 351 -11.00 7.38 -10.49
C LEU A 351 -10.12 7.60 -9.24
N TYR A 352 -9.33 6.58 -8.87
CA TYR A 352 -8.35 6.63 -7.78
C TYR A 352 -6.90 6.45 -8.27
N GLY A 353 -6.70 6.38 -9.58
CA GLY A 353 -5.47 5.94 -10.21
C GLY A 353 -5.40 4.42 -10.39
N GLN A 354 -4.54 4.00 -11.33
CA GLN A 354 -4.35 2.62 -11.80
C GLN A 354 -4.01 1.62 -10.68
N TRP A 355 -4.17 0.33 -10.98
CA TRP A 355 -3.94 -0.79 -10.04
C TRP A 355 -2.62 -0.62 -9.26
N PRO A 356 -2.62 -0.86 -7.93
CA PRO A 356 -3.72 -1.36 -7.10
C PRO A 356 -4.63 -0.25 -6.52
N LYS A 357 -4.39 1.03 -6.82
CA LYS A 357 -5.16 2.15 -6.24
C LYS A 357 -6.65 2.13 -6.59
N CYS A 358 -7.01 1.56 -7.73
CA CYS A 358 -8.39 1.40 -8.19
C CYS A 358 -9.17 0.32 -7.40
N GLY A 359 -8.47 -0.61 -6.75
CA GLY A 359 -9.03 -1.75 -6.02
C GLY A 359 -9.37 -2.96 -6.89
N GLU A 360 -9.33 -4.15 -6.30
CA GLU A 360 -9.63 -5.46 -6.91
C GLU A 360 -10.37 -6.34 -5.88
N ILE A 361 -11.28 -7.21 -6.33
CA ILE A 361 -12.04 -8.11 -5.43
C ILE A 361 -12.15 -9.53 -6.00
N ASP A 362 -11.49 -10.47 -5.36
CA ASP A 362 -11.40 -11.87 -5.79
C ASP A 362 -12.36 -12.72 -4.97
N ILE A 363 -13.50 -13.07 -5.55
CA ILE A 363 -14.56 -13.85 -4.90
C ILE A 363 -14.10 -15.31 -4.73
N MET A 364 -13.35 -15.82 -5.70
CA MET A 364 -12.70 -17.13 -5.66
C MET A 364 -11.49 -17.17 -6.58
N GLU A 365 -10.36 -17.62 -6.03
CA GLU A 365 -9.26 -18.21 -6.79
C GLU A 365 -8.98 -19.62 -6.26
N VAL A 366 -8.56 -20.55 -7.13
CA VAL A 366 -8.08 -21.88 -6.75
C VAL A 366 -6.79 -22.17 -7.51
N LEU A 367 -5.78 -22.67 -6.81
CA LEU A 367 -4.58 -23.21 -7.44
C LEU A 367 -4.83 -24.68 -7.83
N GLY A 368 -4.69 -25.01 -9.11
CA GLY A 368 -5.00 -26.35 -9.62
C GLY A 368 -4.16 -27.49 -9.03
N HIS A 369 -3.03 -27.18 -8.37
CA HIS A 369 -2.21 -28.14 -7.64
C HIS A 369 -2.56 -28.26 -6.14
N GLU A 370 -3.34 -27.34 -5.58
CA GLU A 370 -3.99 -27.43 -4.25
C GLU A 370 -5.54 -27.36 -4.42
N PRO A 371 -6.18 -28.24 -5.21
CA PRO A 371 -7.57 -28.08 -5.64
C PRO A 371 -8.61 -28.23 -4.51
N GLU A 372 -8.21 -28.62 -3.30
CA GLU A 372 -9.00 -28.58 -2.06
C GLU A 372 -9.08 -27.18 -1.42
N LYS A 373 -8.32 -26.21 -1.93
CA LYS A 373 -8.07 -24.91 -1.28
C LYS A 373 -8.45 -23.76 -2.22
N ALA A 374 -9.25 -22.84 -1.69
CA ALA A 374 -9.67 -21.63 -2.36
C ALA A 374 -9.25 -20.39 -1.56
N TYR A 375 -9.09 -19.29 -2.27
CA TYR A 375 -8.71 -17.99 -1.75
C TYR A 375 -9.78 -16.97 -2.09
N GLY A 376 -9.93 -15.97 -1.23
CA GLY A 376 -10.73 -14.78 -1.49
C GLY A 376 -9.95 -13.56 -1.05
N THR A 377 -9.74 -12.62 -1.95
CA THR A 377 -8.75 -11.56 -1.81
C THR A 377 -9.40 -10.20 -2.08
N ILE A 378 -8.79 -9.15 -1.52
CA ILE A 378 -8.88 -7.80 -2.10
C ILE A 378 -7.45 -7.26 -2.18
N HIS A 379 -7.14 -6.59 -3.29
CA HIS A 379 -5.92 -5.79 -3.46
C HIS A 379 -6.32 -4.32 -3.55
N TYR A 380 -5.54 -3.43 -2.91
CA TYR A 380 -5.83 -1.99 -2.85
C TYR A 380 -4.57 -1.16 -2.55
N GLY A 381 -4.70 0.16 -2.63
CA GLY A 381 -3.79 1.09 -1.97
C GLY A 381 -2.55 1.51 -2.77
N ASP A 382 -1.82 2.45 -2.16
CA ASP A 382 -0.48 2.89 -2.55
C ASP A 382 0.31 3.22 -1.28
N PRO A 383 1.35 2.46 -0.88
CA PRO A 383 1.82 1.24 -1.53
C PRO A 383 0.75 0.14 -1.56
N HIS A 384 0.95 -0.85 -2.43
CA HIS A 384 0.10 -2.03 -2.54
C HIS A 384 -0.07 -2.72 -1.19
N GLU A 385 -1.33 -2.98 -0.84
CA GLU A 385 -1.72 -3.89 0.23
C GLU A 385 -2.77 -4.88 -0.27
N GLU A 386 -2.84 -6.02 0.42
CA GLU A 386 -3.87 -7.01 0.20
C GLU A 386 -4.42 -7.56 1.52
N LYS A 387 -5.60 -8.16 1.45
CA LYS A 387 -6.24 -8.87 2.56
C LYS A 387 -6.81 -10.19 2.05
N GLN A 388 -5.94 -11.16 1.79
CA GLN A 388 -6.32 -12.53 1.42
C GLN A 388 -6.87 -13.33 2.61
N GLY A 389 -7.89 -14.13 2.36
CA GLY A 389 -8.36 -15.20 3.23
C GLY A 389 -8.35 -16.54 2.50
N THR A 390 -8.27 -17.64 3.24
CA THR A 390 -8.17 -19.00 2.69
C THR A 390 -9.27 -19.89 3.27
N TYR A 391 -9.83 -20.76 2.44
CA TYR A 391 -10.70 -21.86 2.86
C TYR A 391 -10.19 -23.18 2.27
N THR A 392 -10.19 -24.24 3.09
CA THR A 392 -9.75 -25.58 2.67
C THR A 392 -10.84 -26.59 3.00
N LEU A 393 -11.22 -27.41 2.01
CA LEU A 393 -12.18 -28.49 2.17
C LEU A 393 -11.58 -29.60 3.05
N GLU A 394 -12.31 -30.05 4.08
CA GLU A 394 -11.89 -31.21 4.89
C GLU A 394 -11.85 -32.52 4.08
N ASN A 395 -12.65 -32.61 3.01
CA ASN A 395 -12.83 -33.80 2.19
C ASN A 395 -13.16 -33.38 0.74
N GLY A 396 -12.55 -34.03 -0.25
CA GLY A 396 -12.78 -33.75 -1.67
C GLY A 396 -11.98 -32.55 -2.19
N SER A 397 -12.36 -32.04 -3.36
CA SER A 397 -11.74 -30.87 -4.00
C SER A 397 -12.78 -30.06 -4.77
N PHE A 398 -12.52 -28.76 -4.98
CA PHE A 398 -13.34 -27.86 -5.81
C PHE A 398 -13.45 -28.34 -7.28
N ALA A 399 -12.56 -29.25 -7.67
CA ALA A 399 -12.56 -29.92 -8.96
C ALA A 399 -13.36 -31.23 -9.00
N ASP A 400 -14.00 -31.68 -7.92
CA ASP A 400 -14.83 -32.89 -7.88
C ASP A 400 -16.33 -32.56 -8.08
N GLU A 401 -16.91 -31.58 -7.37
CA GLU A 401 -18.31 -31.15 -7.53
C GLU A 401 -18.48 -29.62 -7.73
N TYR A 402 -19.69 -29.08 -7.58
CA TYR A 402 -19.98 -27.65 -7.74
C TYR A 402 -20.19 -26.99 -6.38
N HIS A 403 -19.53 -25.86 -6.16
CA HIS A 403 -19.61 -25.07 -4.93
C HIS A 403 -20.18 -23.68 -5.21
N VAL A 404 -20.79 -23.06 -4.21
CA VAL A 404 -21.28 -21.67 -4.27
C VAL A 404 -20.28 -20.74 -3.59
N TYR A 405 -19.53 -20.01 -4.40
CA TYR A 405 -18.64 -18.95 -3.96
C TYR A 405 -19.46 -17.66 -3.80
N GLY A 406 -19.28 -16.96 -2.70
CA GLY A 406 -20.11 -15.81 -2.36
C GLY A 406 -19.35 -14.66 -1.72
N LEU A 407 -19.79 -13.45 -2.04
CA LEU A 407 -19.31 -12.19 -1.48
C LEU A 407 -20.52 -11.39 -1.00
N GLU A 408 -20.47 -10.87 0.21
CA GLU A 408 -21.32 -9.74 0.63
C GLU A 408 -20.42 -8.51 0.79
N TRP A 409 -20.51 -7.59 -0.16
CA TRP A 409 -19.76 -6.33 -0.21
C TRP A 409 -20.70 -5.18 0.18
N GLU A 410 -20.37 -4.54 1.30
CA GLU A 410 -21.06 -3.37 1.84
C GLU A 410 -20.04 -2.24 2.10
N PRO A 411 -20.48 -0.97 2.23
CA PRO A 411 -19.57 0.15 2.49
C PRO A 411 -18.62 -0.06 3.68
N SER A 412 -19.06 -0.71 4.77
CA SER A 412 -18.23 -0.90 5.98
C SER A 412 -17.37 -2.16 5.99
N GLU A 413 -17.69 -3.17 5.19
CA GLU A 413 -17.02 -4.48 5.23
C GLU A 413 -17.34 -5.36 4.01
N MET A 414 -16.41 -6.25 3.68
CA MET A 414 -16.61 -7.37 2.76
C MET A 414 -16.55 -8.69 3.52
N ARG A 415 -17.44 -9.63 3.17
CA ARG A 415 -17.55 -10.96 3.80
C ARG A 415 -17.54 -12.04 2.70
N PHE A 416 -16.67 -13.03 2.80
CA PHE A 416 -16.50 -14.08 1.79
C PHE A 416 -17.00 -15.44 2.30
N TYR A 417 -17.67 -16.17 1.43
CA TYR A 417 -18.41 -17.40 1.74
C TYR A 417 -18.10 -18.51 0.73
N ILE A 418 -18.04 -19.75 1.22
CA ILE A 418 -18.09 -20.97 0.37
C ILE A 418 -19.21 -21.87 0.89
N ASP A 419 -20.16 -22.21 0.03
CA ASP A 419 -21.38 -22.97 0.35
C ASP A 419 -22.18 -22.38 1.52
N GLY A 420 -22.13 -21.05 1.66
CA GLY A 420 -22.77 -20.29 2.74
C GLY A 420 -21.95 -20.22 4.04
N ASN A 421 -20.78 -20.86 4.11
CA ASN A 421 -19.87 -20.79 5.26
C ASN A 421 -19.00 -19.53 5.15
N LEU A 422 -19.19 -18.57 6.06
CA LEU A 422 -18.33 -17.39 6.20
C LEU A 422 -16.93 -17.82 6.63
N TYR A 423 -15.91 -17.50 5.83
CA TYR A 423 -14.51 -17.86 6.13
C TYR A 423 -13.57 -16.66 6.26
N HIS A 424 -13.87 -15.55 5.57
CA HIS A 424 -13.05 -14.35 5.57
C HIS A 424 -13.91 -13.09 5.71
N THR A 425 -13.34 -12.04 6.31
CA THR A 425 -14.03 -10.75 6.50
C THR A 425 -13.00 -9.64 6.57
N VAL A 426 -13.14 -8.65 5.68
CA VAL A 426 -12.27 -7.46 5.61
C VAL A 426 -13.09 -6.23 5.97
N LYS A 427 -12.51 -5.32 6.77
CA LYS A 427 -13.16 -4.08 7.25
C LYS A 427 -12.27 -2.85 7.15
N ASP A 428 -11.02 -3.04 6.71
CA ASP A 428 -9.98 -2.04 6.70
C ASP A 428 -9.25 -2.13 5.35
N TRP A 429 -9.20 -1.00 4.66
CA TRP A 429 -8.58 -0.77 3.35
C TRP A 429 -8.42 0.74 3.14
N PHE A 430 -7.68 1.14 2.12
CA PHE A 430 -7.52 2.55 1.74
C PHE A 430 -7.14 2.69 0.26
N THR A 431 -7.19 3.93 -0.25
CA THR A 431 -6.49 4.33 -1.46
C THR A 431 -5.97 5.76 -1.33
N LYS A 432 -4.85 6.06 -2.00
CA LYS A 432 -4.23 7.39 -2.07
C LYS A 432 -3.30 7.45 -3.27
N VAL A 433 -2.78 8.64 -3.57
CA VAL A 433 -1.62 8.83 -4.44
C VAL A 433 -0.36 9.07 -3.60
N GLU A 434 0.82 8.84 -4.17
CA GLU A 434 2.08 9.21 -3.52
C GLU A 434 2.12 10.70 -3.14
N GLY A 435 2.70 11.00 -1.97
CA GLY A 435 2.66 12.34 -1.36
C GLY A 435 1.27 12.82 -0.89
N GLY A 436 0.20 12.11 -1.24
CA GLY A 436 -1.18 12.48 -0.96
C GLY A 436 -1.78 11.86 0.30
N ASP A 437 -2.99 12.33 0.63
CA ASP A 437 -3.84 11.80 1.69
C ASP A 437 -4.59 10.52 1.29
N GLU A 438 -4.95 9.71 2.29
CA GLU A 438 -6.00 8.69 2.13
C GLU A 438 -7.33 9.33 1.73
N LYS A 439 -7.89 8.86 0.62
CA LYS A 439 -9.29 9.13 0.21
C LYS A 439 -10.24 8.64 1.31
N THR A 440 -11.34 9.36 1.50
CA THR A 440 -12.34 9.02 2.52
C THR A 440 -12.87 7.60 2.29
N PHE A 441 -12.71 6.76 3.31
CA PHE A 441 -13.27 5.43 3.37
C PHE A 441 -14.79 5.48 3.06
N PRO A 442 -15.30 4.63 2.14
CA PRO A 442 -14.74 3.34 1.76
C PRO A 442 -14.02 3.26 0.41
N ALA A 443 -13.46 4.36 -0.10
CA ALA A 443 -12.55 4.32 -1.25
C ALA A 443 -11.39 3.30 -1.03
N PRO A 444 -11.02 2.48 -2.03
CA PRO A 444 -11.45 2.55 -3.43
C PRO A 444 -12.75 1.79 -3.75
N PHE A 445 -13.28 1.00 -2.82
CA PHE A 445 -14.42 0.10 -3.03
C PHE A 445 -15.79 0.79 -2.90
N ASP A 446 -15.87 2.06 -3.31
CA ASP A 446 -17.10 2.87 -3.37
C ASP A 446 -17.45 3.32 -4.80
N GLN A 447 -16.95 2.59 -5.80
CA GLN A 447 -17.25 2.77 -7.23
C GLN A 447 -17.90 1.51 -7.85
N PRO A 448 -18.45 1.56 -9.09
CA PRO A 448 -18.99 0.39 -9.77
C PRO A 448 -17.88 -0.54 -10.26
N PHE A 449 -17.98 -1.83 -9.91
CA PHE A 449 -17.10 -2.89 -10.38
C PHE A 449 -17.81 -3.80 -11.39
N TYR A 450 -17.07 -4.33 -12.37
CA TYR A 450 -17.51 -5.38 -13.28
C TYR A 450 -17.04 -6.76 -12.80
N LEU A 451 -17.83 -7.80 -13.06
CA LEU A 451 -17.45 -9.21 -12.88
C LEU A 451 -16.62 -9.71 -14.06
N GLN A 452 -15.65 -10.56 -13.77
CA GLN A 452 -14.88 -11.31 -14.76
C GLN A 452 -14.58 -12.75 -14.33
N CYS A 453 -14.37 -13.62 -15.31
CA CYS A 453 -14.12 -15.04 -15.12
C CYS A 453 -13.04 -15.50 -16.12
N ASN A 454 -12.02 -16.20 -15.65
CA ASN A 454 -10.94 -16.74 -16.50
C ASN A 454 -10.42 -18.09 -15.97
N LEU A 455 -9.66 -18.76 -16.83
CA LEU A 455 -8.80 -19.87 -16.46
C LEU A 455 -7.39 -19.60 -16.99
N ALA A 456 -6.50 -19.08 -16.13
CA ALA A 456 -5.09 -18.89 -16.43
C ALA A 456 -4.33 -20.24 -16.46
N VAL A 457 -3.19 -20.23 -17.15
CA VAL A 457 -2.30 -21.38 -17.38
C VAL A 457 -0.86 -20.91 -17.22
N GLY A 458 -0.18 -21.35 -16.17
CA GLY A 458 1.12 -20.83 -15.77
C GLY A 458 1.03 -19.50 -15.03
N GLY A 459 2.20 -18.88 -14.82
CA GLY A 459 2.33 -17.62 -14.07
C GLY A 459 3.03 -17.79 -12.71
N ASN A 460 3.36 -16.66 -12.10
CA ASN A 460 4.23 -16.56 -10.92
C ASN A 460 3.73 -17.36 -9.69
N TRP A 461 2.41 -17.38 -9.47
CA TRP A 461 1.79 -18.00 -8.30
C TRP A 461 1.42 -19.49 -8.47
N PRO A 462 0.72 -19.92 -9.53
CA PRO A 462 0.43 -21.35 -9.74
C PRO A 462 1.64 -22.17 -10.20
N GLY A 463 2.71 -21.50 -10.67
CA GLY A 463 3.82 -22.12 -11.39
C GLY A 463 3.42 -22.59 -12.79
N ASN A 464 4.39 -22.99 -13.61
CA ASN A 464 4.10 -23.48 -14.97
C ASN A 464 3.49 -24.90 -14.95
N PRO A 465 2.69 -25.29 -15.96
CA PRO A 465 2.21 -26.67 -16.13
C PRO A 465 3.35 -27.70 -16.30
N ASP A 466 3.10 -28.94 -15.91
CA ASP A 466 4.02 -30.07 -16.05
C ASP A 466 3.30 -31.31 -16.63
N GLU A 467 3.93 -32.49 -16.62
CA GLU A 467 3.32 -33.74 -17.10
C GLU A 467 2.10 -34.25 -16.30
N THR A 468 1.76 -33.62 -15.16
CA THR A 468 0.58 -33.94 -14.35
C THR A 468 -0.68 -33.18 -14.77
N THR A 469 -0.55 -32.15 -15.63
CA THR A 469 -1.65 -31.25 -16.01
C THR A 469 -2.58 -31.89 -17.06
N ASP A 470 -3.81 -32.19 -16.65
CA ASP A 470 -4.84 -32.82 -17.51
C ASP A 470 -5.62 -31.78 -18.34
N PHE A 471 -5.08 -31.43 -19.50
CA PHE A 471 -5.73 -30.51 -20.46
C PHE A 471 -6.97 -31.09 -21.16
N ASP A 472 -7.22 -32.41 -21.13
CA ASP A 472 -8.50 -32.95 -21.61
C ASP A 472 -9.65 -32.51 -20.68
N ASN A 473 -9.37 -32.33 -19.39
CA ASN A 473 -10.34 -31.95 -18.35
C ASN A 473 -10.12 -30.54 -17.73
N ALA A 474 -9.23 -29.72 -18.30
CA ALA A 474 -8.94 -28.36 -17.83
C ALA A 474 -10.06 -27.34 -18.16
N GLU A 475 -11.20 -27.50 -17.51
CA GLU A 475 -12.42 -26.70 -17.72
C GLU A 475 -12.91 -26.07 -16.40
N LEU A 476 -12.91 -24.74 -16.32
CA LEU A 476 -13.69 -23.99 -15.31
C LEU A 476 -15.14 -23.92 -15.79
N LYS A 477 -16.09 -24.28 -14.92
CA LYS A 477 -17.52 -24.35 -15.25
C LYS A 477 -18.34 -23.51 -14.30
N VAL A 478 -19.14 -22.59 -14.83
CA VAL A 478 -20.03 -21.72 -14.05
C VAL A 478 -21.47 -22.08 -14.40
N ASP A 479 -22.23 -22.52 -13.39
CA ASP A 479 -23.62 -22.97 -13.48
C ASP A 479 -24.60 -21.80 -13.37
N TYR A 480 -24.28 -20.80 -12.55
CA TYR A 480 -24.95 -19.49 -12.57
C TYR A 480 -24.09 -18.41 -11.90
N ILE A 481 -24.43 -17.15 -12.19
CA ILE A 481 -24.08 -15.99 -11.38
C ILE A 481 -25.36 -15.25 -10.99
N LYS A 482 -25.48 -14.86 -9.72
CA LYS A 482 -26.59 -14.04 -9.22
C LYS A 482 -26.02 -12.86 -8.42
N VAL A 483 -26.59 -11.68 -8.64
CA VAL A 483 -26.25 -10.45 -7.92
C VAL A 483 -27.50 -9.85 -7.31
N TYR A 484 -27.42 -9.57 -6.01
CA TYR A 484 -28.48 -8.98 -5.22
C TYR A 484 -28.01 -7.66 -4.61
N GLN A 485 -28.90 -6.68 -4.46
CA GLN A 485 -28.60 -5.40 -3.81
C GLN A 485 -29.69 -5.00 -2.81
N LEU A 486 -29.31 -4.19 -1.83
CA LEU A 486 -30.23 -3.53 -0.91
C LEU A 486 -30.90 -2.32 -1.59
N ASP A 487 -32.06 -1.89 -1.08
CA ASP A 487 -32.76 -0.70 -1.61
C ASP A 487 -31.94 0.60 -1.46
N ASN A 488 -30.99 0.64 -0.51
CA ASN A 488 -30.05 1.75 -0.28
C ASN A 488 -28.83 1.28 0.55
N TYR A 489 -27.69 1.96 0.41
CA TYR A 489 -26.47 1.78 1.23
C TYR A 489 -26.12 3.07 2.00
N ASP A 490 -25.48 2.96 3.17
CA ASP A 490 -24.92 4.12 3.88
C ASP A 490 -23.43 4.24 3.57
N GLU A 491 -23.06 5.22 2.74
CA GLU A 491 -21.69 5.46 2.29
C GLU A 491 -20.92 6.45 3.18
N ASN A 492 -21.51 6.89 4.31
CA ASN A 492 -20.85 7.72 5.32
C ASN A 492 -20.37 6.90 6.51
N VAL A 493 -19.90 5.69 6.21
CA VAL A 493 -19.21 4.79 7.13
C VAL A 493 -17.88 5.38 7.62
N LYS A 494 -17.43 4.88 8.77
CA LYS A 494 -16.10 5.18 9.31
C LYS A 494 -15.20 3.98 9.08
N LYS A 495 -13.97 4.23 8.61
CA LYS A 495 -12.86 3.26 8.71
C LYS A 495 -12.75 2.84 10.19
N PRO A 496 -12.56 1.55 10.52
CA PRO A 496 -12.31 1.14 11.89
C PRO A 496 -11.10 1.88 12.49
N ASP A 497 -11.12 2.13 13.80
CA ASP A 497 -9.90 2.55 14.49
C ASP A 497 -8.83 1.44 14.31
N PRO A 498 -7.61 1.74 13.82
CA PRO A 498 -6.58 0.72 13.65
C PRO A 498 -6.22 0.09 15.00
N GLU A 499 -5.91 -1.21 15.01
CA GLU A 499 -5.54 -1.90 16.24
C GLU A 499 -4.33 -1.21 16.90
N LYS A 500 -4.47 -0.85 18.18
CA LYS A 500 -3.43 -0.11 18.89
C LYS A 500 -2.17 -0.96 19.01
N VAL A 501 -1.13 -0.54 18.31
CA VAL A 501 0.19 -1.19 18.31
C VAL A 501 0.75 -1.22 19.73
N VAL A 502 0.77 -2.41 20.34
CA VAL A 502 1.32 -2.62 21.68
C VAL A 502 2.83 -2.79 21.57
N LEU A 503 3.55 -1.67 21.64
CA LEU A 503 5.01 -1.66 21.71
C LEU A 503 5.49 -2.35 23.00
N ARG A 504 6.51 -3.19 22.86
CA ARG A 504 7.16 -3.91 23.96
C ARG A 504 8.21 -3.01 24.64
N ASP A 505 8.26 -3.03 25.97
CA ASP A 505 9.32 -2.35 26.74
C ASP A 505 10.74 -2.90 26.43
N PRO A 506 11.79 -2.08 26.61
CA PRO A 506 13.17 -2.56 26.58
C PRO A 506 13.52 -3.39 27.83
N ASP A 507 14.73 -3.97 27.85
CA ASP A 507 15.30 -4.59 29.06
C ASP A 507 15.59 -3.55 30.17
N GLU A 508 15.97 -4.04 31.36
CA GLU A 508 16.34 -3.20 32.52
C GLU A 508 17.51 -2.22 32.26
N LYS A 509 18.19 -2.34 31.10
CA LYS A 509 19.30 -1.49 30.65
C LYS A 509 18.91 -0.62 29.44
N GLY A 510 17.62 -0.52 29.09
CA GLY A 510 17.14 0.29 27.96
C GLY A 510 17.36 -0.33 26.58
N ASN A 511 17.70 -1.63 26.49
CA ASN A 511 17.93 -2.32 25.24
C ASN A 511 16.67 -3.01 24.70
N TYR A 512 16.30 -2.74 23.45
CA TYR A 512 15.22 -3.47 22.78
C TYR A 512 15.67 -4.82 22.20
N ILE A 513 16.98 -5.07 22.08
CA ILE A 513 17.55 -6.33 21.57
C ILE A 513 17.56 -7.42 22.66
N ILE A 514 16.91 -8.54 22.36
CA ILE A 514 16.89 -9.77 23.14
C ILE A 514 18.19 -10.54 22.89
N ASN A 515 18.86 -11.01 23.95
CA ASN A 515 20.10 -11.79 23.86
C ASN A 515 21.21 -11.14 23.00
N GLY A 516 21.29 -9.80 22.97
CA GLY A 516 22.30 -9.07 22.19
C GLY A 516 23.74 -9.16 22.73
N ASP A 517 23.91 -9.63 23.96
CA ASP A 517 25.21 -10.02 24.51
C ASP A 517 25.61 -11.48 24.18
N PHE A 518 24.72 -12.22 23.49
CA PHE A 518 24.87 -13.63 23.13
C PHE A 518 25.31 -14.51 24.30
N SER A 519 24.92 -14.17 25.53
CA SER A 519 25.32 -14.86 26.75
C SER A 519 24.64 -16.22 26.95
N LYS A 520 23.71 -16.58 26.05
CA LYS A 520 22.92 -17.82 26.05
C LYS A 520 22.68 -18.29 24.62
N GLU A 521 22.54 -19.59 24.44
CA GLU A 521 21.91 -20.15 23.24
C GLU A 521 20.39 -20.08 23.38
N ASP A 522 19.71 -19.35 22.49
CA ASP A 522 18.25 -19.30 22.40
C ASP A 522 17.78 -19.09 20.95
N LYS A 523 16.46 -18.94 20.76
CA LYS A 523 15.81 -18.70 19.45
C LYS A 523 15.42 -17.22 19.25
N SER A 524 16.11 -16.25 19.87
CA SER A 524 15.79 -14.81 19.63
C SER A 524 16.48 -14.22 18.41
N TRP A 525 17.35 -14.99 17.77
CA TRP A 525 18.05 -14.65 16.54
C TRP A 525 17.76 -15.72 15.48
N GLU A 526 17.50 -15.28 14.26
CA GLU A 526 17.20 -16.15 13.12
C GLU A 526 18.32 -16.00 12.08
N PHE A 527 18.88 -17.12 11.62
CA PHE A 527 19.86 -17.14 10.53
C PHE A 527 19.19 -17.71 9.28
N MET A 528 19.31 -16.97 8.17
CA MET A 528 18.60 -17.24 6.93
C MET A 528 19.59 -17.34 5.77
N THR A 529 19.30 -18.24 4.82
CA THR A 529 20.05 -18.42 3.58
C THR A 529 19.09 -18.39 2.40
N ALA A 530 19.42 -17.61 1.36
CA ALA A 530 18.57 -17.39 0.19
C ALA A 530 19.39 -17.32 -1.10
N ILE A 531 18.73 -17.51 -2.24
CA ILE A 531 19.26 -17.32 -3.61
C ILE A 531 20.72 -17.80 -3.80
N GLY A 532 20.94 -19.09 -3.52
CA GLY A 532 22.23 -19.76 -3.67
C GLY A 532 23.24 -19.53 -2.54
N GLY A 533 22.95 -18.68 -1.57
CA GLY A 533 23.73 -18.51 -0.35
C GLY A 533 23.79 -19.80 0.48
N VAL A 534 24.98 -20.11 1.00
CA VAL A 534 25.23 -21.26 1.88
C VAL A 534 26.13 -20.81 3.02
N GLY A 535 25.76 -21.13 4.26
CA GLY A 535 26.50 -20.72 5.45
C GLY A 535 25.91 -21.29 6.73
N SER A 536 26.43 -20.85 7.87
CA SER A 536 25.94 -21.24 9.20
C SER A 536 26.20 -20.17 10.25
N SER A 537 25.45 -20.20 11.35
CA SER A 537 25.64 -19.35 12.53
C SER A 537 25.83 -20.20 13.80
N GLU A 538 26.78 -19.86 14.66
CA GLU A 538 26.89 -20.42 16.02
C GLU A 538 27.02 -19.30 17.08
N ILE A 539 26.30 -19.41 18.20
CA ILE A 539 26.57 -18.58 19.39
C ILE A 539 27.73 -19.22 20.15
N LYS A 540 28.78 -18.45 20.45
CA LYS A 540 29.99 -18.95 21.09
C LYS A 540 30.80 -17.84 21.76
N ASP A 541 31.30 -18.13 22.95
CA ASP A 541 32.17 -17.22 23.74
C ASP A 541 31.59 -15.78 23.88
N ASN A 542 30.26 -15.70 24.06
CA ASN A 542 29.43 -14.47 24.12
C ASN A 542 29.46 -13.62 22.82
N LYS A 543 29.38 -14.30 21.68
CA LYS A 543 29.31 -13.71 20.33
C LYS A 543 28.42 -14.55 19.43
N MET A 544 27.87 -13.95 18.38
CA MET A 544 27.43 -14.67 17.19
C MET A 544 28.63 -14.83 16.24
N ILE A 545 28.84 -16.04 15.72
CA ILE A 545 29.82 -16.34 14.67
C ILE A 545 29.06 -16.77 13.43
N ILE A 546 29.18 -16.00 12.34
CA ILE A 546 28.58 -16.28 11.04
C ILE A 546 29.68 -16.79 10.10
N LYS A 547 29.46 -17.96 9.48
CA LYS A 547 30.35 -18.54 8.46
C LYS A 547 29.66 -18.54 7.11
N THR A 548 30.40 -18.14 6.07
CA THR A 548 29.90 -18.12 4.69
C THR A 548 30.64 -19.17 3.87
N GLU A 549 29.93 -20.13 3.29
CA GLU A 549 30.48 -21.11 2.34
C GLU A 549 30.24 -20.65 0.90
N ASN A 550 29.09 -20.03 0.63
CA ASN A 550 28.79 -19.31 -0.61
C ASN A 550 28.02 -18.02 -0.27
N ALA A 551 28.44 -16.88 -0.82
CA ALA A 551 27.81 -15.59 -0.56
C ALA A 551 26.48 -15.38 -1.32
N GLY A 552 26.10 -16.28 -2.23
CA GLY A 552 24.89 -16.13 -3.06
C GLY A 552 24.97 -14.95 -4.03
N THR A 553 23.83 -14.51 -4.55
CA THR A 553 23.76 -13.47 -5.61
C THR A 553 23.11 -12.15 -5.17
N VAL A 554 22.57 -12.08 -3.95
CA VAL A 554 21.94 -10.88 -3.37
C VAL A 554 22.37 -10.68 -1.91
N ASP A 555 22.20 -9.47 -1.39
CA ASP A 555 22.84 -9.05 -0.13
C ASP A 555 22.27 -9.78 1.11
N TYR A 556 21.01 -10.21 1.05
CA TYR A 556 20.36 -11.06 2.05
C TYR A 556 20.55 -12.58 1.84
N SER A 557 21.37 -13.01 0.87
CA SER A 557 21.64 -14.45 0.63
C SER A 557 22.26 -15.16 1.83
N ILE A 558 22.96 -14.40 2.69
CA ILE A 558 23.43 -14.80 4.01
C ILE A 558 22.99 -13.69 4.97
N GLN A 559 22.03 -13.99 5.85
CA GLN A 559 21.38 -13.00 6.69
C GLN A 559 21.27 -13.48 8.14
N LEU A 560 21.53 -12.58 9.09
CA LEU A 560 21.18 -12.74 10.51
C LEU A 560 20.14 -11.69 10.90
N VAL A 561 19.07 -12.12 11.54
CA VAL A 561 17.90 -11.29 11.87
C VAL A 561 17.65 -11.33 13.38
N GLN A 562 17.26 -10.19 13.97
CA GLN A 562 16.40 -10.21 15.15
C GLN A 562 15.04 -9.58 14.85
N PRO A 563 13.95 -10.36 14.84
CA PRO A 563 12.61 -9.84 14.61
C PRO A 563 12.00 -9.20 15.87
N ARG A 564 10.91 -8.45 15.70
CA ARG A 564 10.06 -7.90 16.79
C ARG A 564 10.80 -6.86 17.66
N ILE A 565 11.47 -5.96 16.95
CA ILE A 565 12.02 -4.68 17.41
C ILE A 565 10.88 -3.65 17.42
N PRO A 566 10.43 -3.17 18.59
CA PRO A 566 9.41 -2.14 18.67
C PRO A 566 10.02 -0.76 18.40
N VAL A 567 9.48 -0.05 17.41
CA VAL A 567 9.84 1.33 17.06
C VAL A 567 8.61 2.23 17.09
N LYS A 568 8.70 3.35 17.81
CA LYS A 568 7.64 4.34 17.98
C LYS A 568 7.83 5.50 16.99
N GLU A 569 6.75 5.99 16.38
CA GLU A 569 6.71 7.25 15.63
C GLU A 569 7.34 8.41 16.44
N GLY A 570 8.16 9.21 15.76
CA GLY A 570 8.98 10.28 16.35
C GLY A 570 10.14 9.78 17.21
N GLY A 571 10.21 8.48 17.55
CA GLY A 571 11.26 7.94 18.40
C GLY A 571 12.63 8.05 17.74
N LYS A 572 13.59 8.66 18.45
CA LYS A 572 15.00 8.65 18.05
C LYS A 572 15.70 7.45 18.69
N TYR A 573 16.26 6.59 17.85
CA TYR A 573 16.89 5.33 18.23
C TYR A 573 18.36 5.33 17.88
N LYS A 574 19.13 4.52 18.61
CA LYS A 574 20.55 4.27 18.38
C LYS A 574 20.81 2.77 18.32
N VAL A 575 21.38 2.31 17.22
CA VAL A 575 21.85 0.94 17.00
C VAL A 575 23.34 0.89 17.34
N THR A 576 23.76 -0.03 18.22
CA THR A 576 25.18 -0.24 18.50
C THR A 576 25.52 -1.73 18.50
N PHE A 577 26.68 -2.09 17.99
CA PHE A 577 27.22 -3.45 18.09
C PHE A 577 28.73 -3.41 17.98
N ASP A 578 29.41 -4.46 18.45
CA ASP A 578 30.80 -4.68 18.09
C ASP A 578 30.93 -5.81 17.07
N ALA A 579 31.80 -5.64 16.08
CA ALA A 579 32.08 -6.68 15.09
C ALA A 579 33.55 -6.75 14.65
N LYS A 580 33.93 -7.89 14.06
CA LYS A 580 35.14 -8.10 13.25
C LYS A 580 34.92 -9.24 12.27
N ALA A 581 35.79 -9.33 11.26
CA ALA A 581 35.83 -10.45 10.33
C ALA A 581 37.15 -11.23 10.41
N ALA A 582 37.24 -12.38 9.73
CA ALA A 582 38.48 -13.15 9.60
C ALA A 582 39.47 -12.52 8.60
N GLU A 583 38.96 -11.78 7.62
CA GLU A 583 39.67 -10.94 6.66
C GLU A 583 38.84 -9.67 6.45
N ASP A 584 39.45 -8.55 6.03
CA ASP A 584 38.72 -7.29 5.87
C ASP A 584 37.65 -7.43 4.77
N ARG A 585 36.39 -7.08 5.10
CA ARG A 585 35.20 -7.28 4.24
C ARG A 585 34.08 -6.31 4.60
N THR A 586 33.00 -6.34 3.83
CA THR A 586 31.79 -5.56 4.13
C THR A 586 30.60 -6.43 4.55
N MET A 587 29.67 -5.80 5.27
CA MET A 587 28.30 -6.25 5.54
C MET A 587 27.36 -5.03 5.47
N ILE A 588 26.06 -5.26 5.34
CA ILE A 588 25.02 -4.24 5.45
C ILE A 588 24.27 -4.44 6.78
N VAL A 589 23.82 -3.36 7.40
CA VAL A 589 22.95 -3.37 8.59
C VAL A 589 21.79 -2.43 8.35
N ASP A 590 20.57 -2.90 8.62
CA ASP A 590 19.33 -2.16 8.41
C ASP A 590 18.27 -2.56 9.45
N ILE A 591 17.19 -1.78 9.53
CA ILE A 591 15.96 -2.20 10.23
C ILE A 591 14.80 -2.06 9.28
N SER A 592 14.04 -3.14 9.07
CA SER A 592 12.93 -3.20 8.12
C SER A 592 11.59 -3.57 8.75
N ALA A 593 10.51 -3.31 8.02
CA ALA A 593 9.13 -3.60 8.38
C ALA A 593 8.59 -4.82 7.60
N PRO A 594 8.72 -6.05 8.11
CA PRO A 594 8.42 -7.26 7.34
C PRO A 594 6.94 -7.41 6.97
N ASP A 595 6.04 -6.78 7.72
CA ASP A 595 4.59 -6.71 7.48
C ASP A 595 4.15 -5.41 6.76
N ARG A 596 5.10 -4.59 6.29
CA ARG A 596 4.85 -3.35 5.54
C ARG A 596 5.79 -3.23 4.33
N GLY A 597 5.84 -4.28 3.51
CA GLY A 597 6.63 -4.32 2.27
C GLY A 597 8.14 -4.21 2.47
N TYR A 598 8.67 -4.67 3.61
CA TYR A 598 10.08 -4.52 4.00
C TYR A 598 10.61 -3.08 4.02
N LYS A 599 9.73 -2.07 4.14
CA LYS A 599 10.10 -0.66 4.29
C LYS A 599 11.19 -0.49 5.35
N ARG A 600 12.26 0.22 5.01
CA ARG A 600 13.34 0.53 5.96
C ARG A 600 12.94 1.64 6.93
N TYR A 601 13.29 1.44 8.19
CA TYR A 601 13.26 2.43 9.27
C TYR A 601 14.67 2.90 9.64
N PHE A 602 15.66 2.02 9.44
CA PHE A 602 17.07 2.36 9.37
C PHE A 602 17.60 1.81 8.04
N ASN A 603 18.05 2.70 7.15
CA ASN A 603 18.40 2.37 5.78
C ASN A 603 19.65 1.48 5.70
N ASP A 604 19.76 0.72 4.61
CA ASP A 604 20.84 -0.22 4.25
C ASP A 604 22.23 0.40 4.42
N THR A 605 22.77 0.28 5.64
CA THR A 605 24.00 0.95 6.04
C THR A 605 25.17 0.00 5.87
N LYS A 606 26.06 0.33 4.94
CA LYS A 606 27.28 -0.45 4.68
C LYS A 606 28.29 -0.28 5.82
N VAL A 607 28.88 -1.40 6.25
CA VAL A 607 29.79 -1.49 7.40
C VAL A 607 31.09 -2.19 6.99
N ASP A 608 32.20 -1.45 7.06
CA ASP A 608 33.53 -1.98 6.82
C ASP A 608 34.06 -2.73 8.04
N LEU A 609 34.06 -4.06 7.96
CA LEU A 609 34.64 -4.95 8.95
C LEU A 609 36.13 -5.14 8.71
N THR A 610 36.89 -5.15 9.78
CA THR A 610 38.32 -5.48 9.77
C THR A 610 38.62 -6.72 10.61
N THR A 611 39.82 -7.26 10.45
CA THR A 611 40.40 -8.30 11.32
C THR A 611 40.44 -7.91 12.82
N GLU A 612 40.57 -6.63 13.15
CA GLU A 612 40.49 -6.12 14.52
C GLU A 612 39.06 -5.78 14.96
N LYS A 613 38.75 -6.02 16.24
CA LYS A 613 37.42 -5.76 16.84
C LYS A 613 37.15 -4.26 16.96
N LYS A 614 36.08 -3.79 16.30
CA LYS A 614 35.58 -2.42 16.36
C LYS A 614 34.17 -2.38 16.98
N SER A 615 33.84 -1.24 17.56
CA SER A 615 32.48 -0.87 17.97
C SER A 615 31.87 0.09 16.95
N TYR A 616 30.62 -0.15 16.58
CA TYR A 616 29.86 0.62 15.60
C TYR A 616 28.63 1.22 16.28
N SER A 617 28.23 2.42 15.86
CA SER A 617 27.12 3.17 16.45
C SER A 617 26.45 4.02 15.37
N TYR A 618 25.15 3.83 15.19
CA TYR A 618 24.32 4.55 14.21
C TYR A 618 23.07 5.08 14.91
N GLU A 619 22.53 6.21 14.44
CA GLU A 619 21.31 6.81 14.97
C GLU A 619 20.29 7.00 13.84
N PHE A 620 19.00 6.80 14.14
CA PHE A 620 17.90 7.03 13.21
C PHE A 620 16.67 7.60 13.94
N VAL A 621 15.73 8.16 13.19
CA VAL A 621 14.41 8.59 13.68
C VAL A 621 13.36 7.75 12.98
N MET A 622 12.40 7.22 13.74
CA MET A 622 11.26 6.49 13.20
C MET A 622 10.19 7.49 12.75
N GLU A 623 10.16 7.83 11.47
CA GLU A 623 9.25 8.85 10.91
C GLU A 623 7.85 8.30 10.55
N ASN A 624 7.74 6.99 10.40
CA ASN A 624 6.50 6.25 10.11
C ASN A 624 5.73 5.97 11.41
N SER A 625 4.48 5.52 11.29
CA SER A 625 3.61 5.14 12.42
C SER A 625 4.14 3.94 13.22
N ASP A 626 3.84 3.93 14.53
CA ASP A 626 4.24 2.90 15.51
C ASP A 626 4.24 1.46 14.95
N ASP A 627 5.29 0.70 15.24
CA ASP A 627 5.46 -0.69 14.78
C ASP A 627 6.08 -1.57 15.88
N ALA A 628 5.48 -2.74 16.13
CA ALA A 628 5.95 -3.74 17.09
C ALA A 628 6.73 -4.92 16.45
N ASN A 629 6.72 -5.02 15.11
CA ASN A 629 7.15 -6.19 14.34
C ASN A 629 8.41 -5.96 13.50
N GLY A 630 8.92 -4.73 13.42
CA GLY A 630 10.16 -4.40 12.72
C GLY A 630 11.33 -5.32 13.10
N ARG A 631 12.31 -5.51 12.21
CA ARG A 631 13.42 -6.45 12.40
C ARG A 631 14.77 -5.80 12.14
N LEU A 632 15.76 -6.07 13.00
CA LEU A 632 17.16 -5.70 12.78
C LEU A 632 17.82 -6.78 11.91
N GLU A 633 18.50 -6.37 10.84
CA GLU A 633 19.17 -7.26 9.90
C GLU A 633 20.68 -7.01 9.87
N PHE A 634 21.46 -8.09 9.74
CA PHE A 634 22.86 -8.08 9.33
C PHE A 634 22.95 -8.91 8.05
N ASN A 635 23.34 -8.26 6.96
CA ASN A 635 23.30 -8.78 5.59
C ASN A 635 24.73 -8.97 5.05
N LEU A 636 25.09 -10.22 4.74
CA LEU A 636 26.47 -10.66 4.42
C LEU A 636 26.60 -11.33 3.05
N GLY A 637 25.47 -11.55 2.34
CA GLY A 637 25.47 -12.09 0.99
C GLY A 637 26.05 -11.09 -0.01
N ASN A 638 26.55 -11.57 -1.15
CA ASN A 638 27.04 -10.76 -2.29
C ASN A 638 28.13 -9.68 -2.00
N GLN A 639 28.57 -9.48 -0.74
CA GLN A 639 29.53 -8.44 -0.30
C GLN A 639 31.00 -8.68 -0.73
N GLY A 640 31.23 -9.39 -1.84
CA GLY A 640 32.56 -9.68 -2.40
C GLY A 640 33.47 -10.58 -1.54
N SER A 641 33.00 -11.11 -0.40
CA SER A 641 33.79 -11.91 0.52
C SER A 641 32.96 -12.96 1.25
N THR A 642 33.58 -14.11 1.52
CA THR A 642 33.03 -15.21 2.34
C THR A 642 33.69 -15.32 3.72
N ALA A 643 34.54 -14.36 4.12
CA ALA A 643 35.25 -14.44 5.40
C ALA A 643 34.28 -14.43 6.59
N ASP A 644 34.53 -15.32 7.57
CA ASP A 644 33.76 -15.46 8.81
C ASP A 644 33.65 -14.13 9.58
N VAL A 645 32.51 -13.88 10.21
CA VAL A 645 32.22 -12.66 10.99
C VAL A 645 31.87 -13.00 12.44
N GLU A 646 32.44 -12.26 13.38
CA GLU A 646 32.07 -12.26 14.79
C GLU A 646 31.29 -10.98 15.13
N ILE A 647 30.09 -11.10 15.72
CA ILE A 647 29.25 -9.99 16.20
C ILE A 647 28.99 -10.15 17.70
N SER A 648 29.01 -9.06 18.47
CA SER A 648 28.77 -9.06 19.93
C SER A 648 28.20 -7.73 20.41
N ASN A 649 27.61 -7.71 21.62
CA ASN A 649 27.11 -6.50 22.29
C ASN A 649 26.09 -5.70 21.45
N VAL A 650 25.21 -6.38 20.73
CA VAL A 650 24.18 -5.73 19.90
C VAL A 650 23.11 -5.08 20.79
N ARG A 651 22.80 -3.81 20.52
CA ARG A 651 21.80 -3.02 21.23
C ARG A 651 21.02 -2.14 20.26
N ILE A 652 19.76 -1.92 20.58
CA ILE A 652 18.94 -0.81 20.09
C ILE A 652 18.43 -0.08 21.33
N GLU A 653 18.71 1.21 21.42
CA GLU A 653 18.32 2.05 22.55
C GLU A 653 17.48 3.22 22.04
N LYS A 654 16.36 3.54 22.70
CA LYS A 654 15.66 4.81 22.43
C LYS A 654 16.39 5.92 23.18
N ILE A 655 17.00 6.83 22.43
CA ILE A 655 17.83 7.92 22.95
C ILE A 655 17.10 9.27 23.01
N GLY A 656 15.90 9.35 22.41
CA GLY A 656 15.05 10.54 22.47
C GLY A 656 13.74 10.36 21.72
N GLU A 657 13.02 11.46 21.55
CA GLU A 657 11.83 11.58 20.72
C GLU A 657 11.87 12.95 20.06
N VAL A 658 11.61 12.99 18.76
CA VAL A 658 11.49 14.21 17.96
C VAL A 658 9.99 14.49 17.89
N GLU A 659 9.54 15.58 18.49
CA GLU A 659 8.20 16.10 18.24
C GLU A 659 8.11 16.50 16.76
N LYS A 660 7.12 15.98 16.02
CA LYS A 660 6.80 16.51 14.70
C LYS A 660 6.31 17.95 14.90
N THR A 661 7.19 18.91 14.61
CA THR A 661 6.79 20.31 14.45
C THR A 661 5.71 20.38 13.38
N GLU A 662 4.56 20.97 13.69
CA GLU A 662 3.61 21.34 12.62
C GLU A 662 4.35 22.22 11.61
N ASP A 663 4.26 21.89 10.33
CA ASP A 663 4.70 22.79 9.27
C ASP A 663 3.98 24.15 9.44
N GLU A 664 4.73 25.25 9.28
CA GLU A 664 4.19 26.60 9.46
C GLU A 664 3.04 26.87 8.48
N PHE A 665 3.17 26.31 7.28
CA PHE A 665 2.18 26.31 6.21
C PHE A 665 1.82 24.89 5.78
N LYS A 666 0.63 24.69 5.21
CA LYS A 666 0.22 23.42 4.63
C LYS A 666 0.98 23.15 3.34
N LYS A 667 1.44 21.91 3.16
CA LYS A 667 2.13 21.47 1.94
C LYS A 667 1.21 21.60 0.72
N VAL A 668 1.77 22.07 -0.39
CA VAL A 668 1.08 22.04 -1.69
C VAL A 668 0.83 20.59 -2.08
N SER A 669 -0.34 20.34 -2.68
CA SER A 669 -0.74 19.00 -3.11
C SER A 669 0.14 18.52 -4.29
N PRO A 670 0.35 17.21 -4.50
CA PRO A 670 1.27 16.70 -5.53
C PRO A 670 0.97 17.20 -6.97
N ASP A 671 -0.29 17.51 -7.27
CA ASP A 671 -0.78 18.07 -8.53
C ASP A 671 -0.57 19.60 -8.66
N GLY A 672 0.17 20.22 -7.74
CA GLY A 672 0.42 21.66 -7.69
C GLY A 672 -0.69 22.48 -7.06
N ASN A 673 -1.75 21.87 -6.52
CA ASN A 673 -2.84 22.61 -5.88
C ASN A 673 -2.50 23.04 -4.44
N TYR A 674 -2.44 24.34 -4.21
CA TYR A 674 -2.21 24.97 -2.91
C TYR A 674 -3.41 24.78 -1.95
N ILE A 675 -4.60 24.41 -2.46
CA ILE A 675 -5.78 24.06 -1.67
C ILE A 675 -5.84 22.54 -1.47
N ASN A 676 -5.51 22.07 -0.26
CA ASN A 676 -5.66 20.65 0.06
C ASN A 676 -7.15 20.28 0.13
N ASN A 677 -7.52 19.08 -0.35
CA ASN A 677 -8.93 18.63 -0.34
C ASN A 677 -9.91 19.58 -1.09
N GLY A 678 -9.46 20.20 -2.19
CA GLY A 678 -10.30 21.03 -3.05
C GLY A 678 -11.46 20.29 -3.75
N THR A 679 -11.36 18.97 -3.85
CA THR A 679 -12.34 18.02 -4.44
C THR A 679 -13.20 17.31 -3.38
N PHE A 680 -13.10 17.71 -2.10
CA PHE A 680 -13.86 17.15 -0.99
C PHE A 680 -13.87 15.60 -0.96
N ASP A 681 -12.66 15.06 -0.96
CA ASP A 681 -12.33 13.65 -1.12
C ASP A 681 -11.73 12.98 0.12
N VAL A 682 -11.23 13.74 1.11
CA VAL A 682 -10.37 13.19 2.18
C VAL A 682 -10.83 13.50 3.60
N GLY A 683 -10.53 12.55 4.50
CA GLY A 683 -10.82 12.60 5.93
C GLY A 683 -12.28 12.35 6.32
N GLN A 684 -12.57 12.47 7.61
CA GLN A 684 -13.93 12.34 8.14
C GLN A 684 -14.86 13.37 7.51
N ASP A 685 -16.05 12.92 7.12
CA ASP A 685 -17.10 13.74 6.49
C ASP A 685 -16.61 14.52 5.25
N ARG A 686 -15.51 14.07 4.63
CA ARG A 686 -14.83 14.65 3.45
C ARG A 686 -14.30 16.08 3.64
N MET A 687 -14.08 16.52 4.89
CA MET A 687 -13.81 17.92 5.26
C MET A 687 -12.44 18.17 5.92
N LYS A 688 -11.43 17.29 5.75
CA LYS A 688 -10.17 17.27 6.56
C LYS A 688 -9.51 18.63 6.85
N TYR A 689 -9.46 19.54 5.87
CA TYR A 689 -8.77 20.83 5.97
C TYR A 689 -9.69 22.07 6.02
N TRP A 690 -11.01 21.86 6.03
CA TRP A 690 -12.01 22.92 5.87
C TRP A 690 -12.66 23.28 7.21
N GLU A 691 -12.31 24.45 7.74
CA GLU A 691 -12.96 25.03 8.92
C GLU A 691 -14.32 25.63 8.52
N VAL A 692 -15.40 25.21 9.19
CA VAL A 692 -16.73 25.82 9.06
C VAL A 692 -16.98 26.77 10.23
N LYS A 693 -17.39 28.01 9.92
CA LYS A 693 -17.89 28.98 10.91
C LYS A 693 -19.30 29.42 10.51
N SER A 694 -20.25 29.34 11.44
CA SER A 694 -21.58 29.92 11.25
C SER A 694 -22.04 30.72 12.47
N LYS A 695 -22.72 31.84 12.20
CA LYS A 695 -23.47 32.66 13.16
C LYS A 695 -24.98 32.39 13.09
N SER A 696 -25.46 31.77 12.00
CA SER A 696 -26.84 31.30 11.87
C SER A 696 -27.01 29.94 12.57
N ASN A 697 -28.15 29.76 13.23
CA ASN A 697 -28.51 28.49 13.88
C ASN A 697 -29.22 27.52 12.91
N ASN A 698 -29.30 27.87 11.63
CA ASN A 698 -30.07 27.23 10.59
C ASN A 698 -29.21 27.05 9.32
N THR A 699 -27.94 26.74 9.53
CA THR A 699 -26.96 26.39 8.49
C THR A 699 -26.72 24.89 8.52
N GLN A 700 -26.71 24.26 7.34
CA GLN A 700 -26.20 22.91 7.17
C GLN A 700 -25.01 22.96 6.21
N VAL A 701 -23.91 22.31 6.58
CA VAL A 701 -22.73 22.13 5.74
C VAL A 701 -22.42 20.64 5.69
N SER A 702 -22.25 20.10 4.48
CA SER A 702 -22.00 18.69 4.19
C SER A 702 -21.30 18.57 2.84
N VAL A 703 -20.74 17.40 2.54
CA VAL A 703 -20.29 17.05 1.19
C VAL A 703 -21.28 16.04 0.59
N THR A 704 -21.60 16.15 -0.70
CA THR A 704 -22.40 15.12 -1.41
C THR A 704 -21.57 13.84 -1.64
N ASN A 705 -22.21 12.73 -2.00
CA ASN A 705 -21.49 11.53 -2.49
C ASN A 705 -22.32 10.77 -3.53
N ASP A 706 -23.07 11.50 -4.36
CA ASP A 706 -24.00 10.92 -5.33
C ASP A 706 -23.21 10.42 -6.54
N ASN A 707 -23.06 9.09 -6.67
CA ASN A 707 -22.19 8.44 -7.66
C ASN A 707 -20.76 9.03 -7.68
N ASN A 708 -20.19 9.23 -6.49
CA ASN A 708 -18.85 9.79 -6.25
C ASN A 708 -18.66 11.26 -6.68
N SER A 709 -19.74 11.97 -7.04
CA SER A 709 -19.75 13.44 -7.11
C SER A 709 -19.77 14.04 -5.70
N ARG A 710 -18.68 14.73 -5.33
CA ARG A 710 -18.36 15.16 -3.96
C ARG A 710 -18.23 16.67 -3.87
N GLN A 711 -19.36 17.35 -3.69
CA GLN A 711 -19.46 18.80 -3.71
C GLN A 711 -19.76 19.32 -2.31
N LEU A 712 -19.07 20.38 -1.88
CA LEU A 712 -19.38 21.12 -0.68
C LEU A 712 -20.78 21.76 -0.83
N LYS A 713 -21.75 21.20 -0.12
CA LYS A 713 -23.12 21.70 -0.04
C LYS A 713 -23.30 22.55 1.22
N VAL A 714 -23.65 23.82 1.04
CA VAL A 714 -23.92 24.77 2.12
C VAL A 714 -25.34 25.30 1.97
N SER A 715 -26.21 24.95 2.93
CA SER A 715 -27.64 25.30 2.93
C SER A 715 -27.94 26.27 4.07
N VAL A 716 -28.35 27.51 3.75
CA VAL A 716 -28.68 28.54 4.75
C VAL A 716 -30.18 28.80 4.76
N GLY A 717 -30.86 28.39 5.83
CA GLY A 717 -32.32 28.48 5.94
C GLY A 717 -32.86 29.81 6.47
N ASP A 718 -32.08 30.54 7.27
CA ASP A 718 -32.49 31.84 7.82
C ASP A 718 -32.51 32.94 6.74
N ASN A 719 -33.27 34.01 6.99
CA ASN A 719 -33.14 35.28 6.26
C ASN A 719 -31.84 36.03 6.66
N SER A 720 -30.71 35.32 6.70
CA SER A 720 -29.39 35.91 6.90
C SER A 720 -29.10 36.86 5.74
N SER A 721 -28.78 38.11 6.08
CA SER A 721 -28.64 39.18 5.10
C SER A 721 -27.21 39.40 4.63
N GLU A 722 -26.19 38.91 5.33
CA GLU A 722 -24.77 39.19 5.04
C GLU A 722 -23.99 37.92 4.64
N LEU A 723 -22.86 38.09 3.95
CA LEU A 723 -22.06 36.96 3.45
C LEU A 723 -21.26 36.30 4.57
N GLU A 724 -20.84 37.11 5.53
CA GLU A 724 -19.92 36.81 6.62
C GLU A 724 -20.61 36.13 7.82
N GLU A 725 -21.90 35.77 7.70
CA GLU A 725 -22.58 34.95 8.71
C GLU A 725 -22.29 33.45 8.57
N VAL A 726 -21.89 32.97 7.39
CA VAL A 726 -21.45 31.59 7.16
C VAL A 726 -20.18 31.62 6.33
N SER A 727 -19.11 31.01 6.83
CA SER A 727 -17.88 30.81 6.05
C SER A 727 -17.36 29.38 6.13
N VAL A 728 -16.74 28.94 5.03
CA VAL A 728 -15.98 27.69 4.93
C VAL A 728 -14.59 28.08 4.44
N LYS A 729 -13.55 27.78 5.23
CA LYS A 729 -12.21 28.32 4.98
C LYS A 729 -11.09 27.31 5.13
N GLN A 730 -9.99 27.55 4.43
CA GLN A 730 -8.76 26.79 4.54
C GLN A 730 -7.59 27.68 4.94
N THR A 731 -6.88 27.27 5.98
CA THR A 731 -5.88 28.06 6.69
C THR A 731 -4.43 27.77 6.33
N LYS A 732 -3.52 28.67 6.71
CA LYS A 732 -2.06 28.48 6.63
C LYS A 732 -1.58 28.05 5.22
N LEU A 733 -2.09 28.63 4.13
CA LEU A 733 -1.67 28.26 2.78
C LEU A 733 -0.21 28.68 2.49
N ALA A 734 0.56 27.81 1.82
CA ALA A 734 1.98 28.00 1.50
C ALA A 734 2.27 28.98 0.34
N LEU A 735 1.53 30.09 0.27
CA LEU A 735 1.71 31.11 -0.77
C LEU A 735 3.08 31.81 -0.65
N SER A 736 3.79 31.93 -1.78
CA SER A 736 5.02 32.71 -1.92
C SER A 736 4.68 34.20 -2.01
N GLU A 737 5.57 35.05 -1.49
CA GLU A 737 5.51 36.52 -1.63
C GLU A 737 5.77 36.95 -3.09
N ASN A 738 5.27 38.13 -3.48
CA ASN A 738 5.45 38.71 -4.83
C ASN A 738 5.19 37.71 -5.99
N THR A 739 4.17 36.86 -5.84
CA THR A 739 3.87 35.75 -6.75
C THR A 739 2.44 35.86 -7.25
N GLN A 740 2.26 35.68 -8.56
CA GLN A 740 0.93 35.70 -9.19
C GLN A 740 0.28 34.31 -9.14
N TYR A 741 -0.99 34.28 -8.76
CA TYR A 741 -1.79 33.06 -8.55
C TYR A 741 -3.10 33.11 -9.32
N VAL A 742 -3.62 31.93 -9.66
CA VAL A 742 -5.00 31.72 -10.11
C VAL A 742 -5.78 31.04 -8.99
N LEU A 743 -6.84 31.68 -8.51
CA LEU A 743 -7.90 31.02 -7.74
C LEU A 743 -9.00 30.60 -8.71
N TYR A 744 -9.44 29.35 -8.65
CA TYR A 744 -10.65 28.90 -9.35
C TYR A 744 -11.42 27.83 -8.59
N PHE A 745 -12.71 27.72 -8.89
CA PHE A 745 -13.62 26.73 -8.34
C PHE A 745 -14.85 26.57 -9.24
N ASP A 746 -15.47 25.40 -9.20
CA ASP A 746 -16.80 25.19 -9.74
C ASP A 746 -17.85 25.57 -8.70
N ALA A 747 -18.91 26.27 -9.10
CA ALA A 747 -20.02 26.57 -8.19
C ALA A 747 -21.38 26.73 -8.88
N TYR A 748 -22.46 26.45 -8.14
CA TYR A 748 -23.84 26.77 -8.48
C TYR A 748 -24.73 26.90 -7.23
N SER A 749 -25.97 27.34 -7.42
CA SER A 749 -26.96 27.50 -6.34
C SER A 749 -28.37 27.19 -6.82
N GLU A 750 -29.24 26.73 -5.90
CA GLU A 750 -30.63 26.35 -6.25
C GLU A 750 -31.47 27.54 -6.71
N ASP A 751 -31.25 28.71 -6.10
CA ASP A 751 -31.74 30.03 -6.52
C ASP A 751 -30.54 30.95 -6.82
N ASN A 752 -30.69 31.96 -7.69
CA ASN A 752 -29.65 32.97 -7.91
C ASN A 752 -29.28 33.69 -6.60
N LYS A 753 -28.01 33.64 -6.21
CA LYS A 753 -27.48 34.29 -4.99
C LYS A 753 -26.02 34.66 -5.15
N ASN A 754 -25.58 35.65 -4.38
CA ASN A 754 -24.17 36.01 -4.34
C ASN A 754 -23.42 35.17 -3.29
N ILE A 755 -22.17 34.83 -3.61
CA ILE A 755 -21.14 34.39 -2.67
C ILE A 755 -19.92 35.31 -2.81
N ARG A 756 -18.93 35.16 -1.93
CA ARG A 756 -17.59 35.76 -2.10
C ARG A 756 -16.50 34.76 -1.75
N ALA A 757 -15.39 34.79 -2.47
CA ALA A 757 -14.13 34.17 -2.05
C ALA A 757 -13.12 35.27 -1.68
N SER A 758 -12.38 35.10 -0.58
CA SER A 758 -11.42 36.10 -0.08
C SER A 758 -10.05 35.47 0.23
N ILE A 759 -8.95 36.08 -0.24
CA ILE A 759 -7.56 35.64 -0.03
C ILE A 759 -6.56 36.82 -0.15
N ASP A 760 -5.59 36.94 0.77
CA ASP A 760 -4.64 38.06 0.92
C ASP A 760 -5.20 39.47 0.60
N GLU A 761 -6.30 39.85 1.28
CA GLU A 761 -7.01 41.14 1.11
C GLU A 761 -7.74 41.33 -0.24
N ASN A 762 -7.70 40.34 -1.16
CA ASN A 762 -8.48 40.34 -2.39
C ASN A 762 -9.85 39.70 -2.15
N ASP A 763 -10.91 40.37 -2.62
CA ASP A 763 -12.32 39.93 -2.51
C ASP A 763 -12.90 39.67 -3.90
N PHE A 764 -13.43 38.46 -4.11
CA PHE A 764 -14.04 38.02 -5.38
C PHE A 764 -15.54 37.76 -5.18
N ASP A 765 -16.37 38.77 -5.46
CA ASP A 765 -17.83 38.64 -5.48
C ASP A 765 -18.32 37.85 -6.71
N VAL A 766 -19.19 36.86 -6.48
CA VAL A 766 -19.72 35.98 -7.52
C VAL A 766 -21.24 35.90 -7.45
N GLU A 767 -21.94 36.16 -8.56
CA GLU A 767 -23.36 35.81 -8.72
C GLU A 767 -23.47 34.37 -9.23
N LEU A 768 -23.99 33.47 -8.38
CA LEU A 768 -24.29 32.10 -8.75
C LEU A 768 -25.66 31.97 -9.42
N THR A 769 -25.81 30.90 -10.19
CA THR A 769 -27.05 30.51 -10.88
C THR A 769 -27.28 29.01 -10.69
N ASN A 770 -28.41 28.49 -11.17
CA ASN A 770 -28.70 27.05 -11.17
C ASN A 770 -27.95 26.23 -12.25
N LYS A 771 -26.95 26.81 -12.92
CA LYS A 771 -25.96 26.11 -13.74
C LYS A 771 -24.62 26.04 -12.98
N LYS A 772 -23.99 24.85 -12.96
CA LYS A 772 -22.56 24.69 -12.67
C LYS A 772 -21.73 25.52 -13.66
N LYS A 773 -20.75 26.25 -13.14
CA LYS A 773 -19.76 27.03 -13.90
C LYS A 773 -18.46 27.06 -13.14
N THR A 774 -17.35 27.10 -13.86
CA THR A 774 -16.04 27.42 -13.30
C THR A 774 -15.87 28.93 -13.25
N TYR A 775 -15.54 29.45 -12.07
CA TYR A 775 -15.19 30.85 -11.84
C TYR A 775 -13.69 30.96 -11.60
N LYS A 776 -13.01 31.85 -12.33
CA LYS A 776 -11.54 31.95 -12.33
C LYS A 776 -11.09 33.39 -12.14
N PHE A 777 -10.11 33.58 -11.25
CA PHE A 777 -9.59 34.88 -10.80
C PHE A 777 -8.07 34.86 -10.72
N THR A 778 -7.42 35.90 -11.25
CA THR A 778 -5.99 36.16 -11.02
C THR A 778 -5.79 37.08 -9.82
N PHE A 779 -4.86 36.74 -8.92
CA PHE A 779 -4.40 37.62 -7.84
C PHE A 779 -2.87 37.59 -7.72
N GLU A 780 -2.32 38.50 -6.92
CA GLU A 780 -0.87 38.66 -6.72
C GLU A 780 -0.62 38.93 -5.24
N THR A 781 0.31 38.18 -4.64
CA THR A 781 0.77 38.40 -3.27
C THR A 781 1.78 39.54 -3.20
N LYS A 782 1.91 40.18 -2.03
CA LYS A 782 2.80 41.33 -1.81
C LYS A 782 4.17 40.91 -1.27
N ASP A 783 5.04 41.88 -0.99
CA ASP A 783 6.29 41.73 -0.22
C ASP A 783 6.08 41.20 1.22
N GLU A 784 4.85 41.24 1.73
CA GLU A 784 4.45 40.74 3.05
C GLU A 784 3.00 40.23 2.94
N ILE A 785 2.75 38.94 3.21
CA ILE A 785 1.42 38.33 3.10
C ILE A 785 0.69 38.42 4.44
N ASN A 786 -0.31 39.31 4.51
CA ASN A 786 -1.07 39.59 5.73
C ASN A 786 -2.06 38.47 6.09
N ASN A 787 -2.59 37.75 5.09
CA ASN A 787 -3.51 36.64 5.33
C ASN A 787 -3.30 35.47 4.35
N ARG A 788 -3.00 34.30 4.92
CA ARG A 788 -2.80 33.02 4.23
C ARG A 788 -4.02 32.09 4.32
N ASP A 789 -5.18 32.58 4.74
CA ASP A 789 -6.45 31.83 4.75
C ASP A 789 -7.28 32.15 3.49
N LEU A 790 -7.69 31.14 2.73
CA LEU A 790 -8.78 31.25 1.74
C LEU A 790 -10.11 31.10 2.47
N GLU A 791 -10.99 32.10 2.42
CA GLU A 791 -12.32 32.06 3.04
C GLU A 791 -13.44 32.20 2.00
N LEU A 792 -14.33 31.19 1.94
CA LEU A 792 -15.53 31.19 1.11
C LEU A 792 -16.71 31.66 1.98
N LEU A 793 -17.28 32.81 1.63
CA LEU A 793 -18.32 33.52 2.36
C LEU A 793 -19.69 33.27 1.70
N LEU A 794 -20.57 32.55 2.41
CA LEU A 794 -21.74 31.86 1.84
C LEU A 794 -23.07 32.25 2.52
N GLY A 795 -23.02 33.19 3.46
CA GLY A 795 -24.08 33.46 4.44
C GLY A 795 -25.44 33.95 3.93
N LYS A 796 -25.61 34.31 2.65
CA LYS A 796 -26.93 34.61 2.09
C LYS A 796 -27.83 33.36 2.16
N GLN A 797 -29.15 33.54 2.26
CA GLN A 797 -30.13 32.45 2.25
C GLN A 797 -30.00 31.52 1.01
N GLY A 798 -30.49 30.29 1.11
CA GLY A 798 -30.52 29.31 0.02
C GLY A 798 -29.28 28.42 -0.08
N THR A 799 -29.36 27.39 -0.93
CA THR A 799 -28.33 26.36 -1.09
C THR A 799 -27.26 26.73 -2.11
N VAL A 800 -26.00 26.47 -1.78
CA VAL A 800 -24.83 26.57 -2.67
C VAL A 800 -24.14 25.21 -2.74
N TYR A 801 -23.60 24.88 -3.91
CA TYR A 801 -22.70 23.76 -4.15
C TYR A 801 -21.38 24.31 -4.69
N ILE A 802 -20.24 23.86 -4.15
CA ILE A 802 -18.89 24.24 -4.59
C ILE A 802 -18.04 22.97 -4.73
N ASP A 803 -17.21 22.92 -5.76
CA ASP A 803 -16.36 21.78 -6.11
C ASP A 803 -15.06 22.27 -6.78
N ASN A 804 -14.08 21.40 -6.97
CA ASN A 804 -12.82 21.67 -7.68
C ASN A 804 -12.13 22.97 -7.24
N VAL A 805 -12.04 23.24 -5.93
CA VAL A 805 -11.42 24.46 -5.41
C VAL A 805 -9.90 24.37 -5.52
N ARG A 806 -9.31 25.25 -6.33
CA ARG A 806 -7.88 25.23 -6.65
C ARG A 806 -7.25 26.61 -6.50
N ILE A 807 -6.04 26.65 -5.95
CA ILE A 807 -5.11 27.77 -6.12
C ILE A 807 -3.84 27.19 -6.74
N GLU A 808 -3.40 27.79 -7.84
CA GLU A 808 -2.21 27.41 -8.60
C GLU A 808 -1.40 28.66 -8.95
N GLU A 809 -0.09 28.55 -9.14
CA GLU A 809 0.71 29.67 -9.65
C GLU A 809 0.29 30.04 -11.08
N ASN A 810 0.19 31.33 -11.38
CA ASN A 810 -0.12 31.83 -12.73
C ASN A 810 1.14 31.85 -13.62
N SER A 811 1.81 30.70 -13.71
CA SER A 811 3.07 30.49 -14.44
C SER A 811 2.94 29.30 -15.38
N LEU A 812 3.70 29.33 -16.49
CA LEU A 812 3.80 28.20 -17.43
C LEU A 812 4.68 27.07 -16.88
N ILE A 813 5.52 27.36 -15.87
CA ILE A 813 6.21 26.36 -15.04
C ILE A 813 5.90 26.66 -13.57
N ARG A 814 5.24 25.72 -12.90
CA ARG A 814 4.79 25.75 -11.51
C ARG A 814 5.91 25.29 -10.58
N ASN A 815 6.05 25.89 -9.40
CA ASN A 815 6.96 25.49 -8.33
C ASN A 815 8.40 25.22 -8.83
N GLY A 816 8.87 26.03 -9.79
CA GLY A 816 10.18 25.83 -10.43
C GLY A 816 11.38 26.22 -9.56
N SER A 817 11.15 26.90 -8.44
CA SER A 817 12.13 27.15 -7.38
C SER A 817 12.09 26.09 -6.26
N PHE A 818 11.33 25.00 -6.45
CA PHE A 818 11.18 23.85 -5.54
C PHE A 818 10.94 24.18 -4.06
N ASP A 819 10.49 25.40 -3.75
CA ASP A 819 10.18 25.84 -2.38
C ASP A 819 9.09 24.95 -1.74
N ASN A 820 8.18 24.40 -2.56
CA ASN A 820 7.17 23.42 -2.16
C ASN A 820 7.55 21.95 -2.50
N GLY A 821 8.86 21.66 -2.58
CA GLY A 821 9.37 20.34 -2.94
C GLY A 821 9.09 19.99 -4.41
N PHE A 822 8.75 18.73 -4.69
CA PHE A 822 8.38 18.27 -6.04
C PHE A 822 6.88 18.43 -6.37
N ALA A 823 6.12 19.29 -5.67
CA ALA A 823 4.72 19.55 -6.04
C ALA A 823 4.62 20.08 -7.49
N GLY A 824 3.82 19.44 -8.33
CA GLY A 824 3.73 19.74 -9.78
C GLY A 824 4.89 19.19 -10.63
N TRP A 825 5.79 18.38 -10.06
CA TRP A 825 6.94 17.77 -10.74
C TRP A 825 6.94 16.25 -10.55
N GLU A 826 7.43 15.53 -11.56
CA GLU A 826 7.66 14.09 -11.48
C GLU A 826 9.15 13.79 -11.69
N VAL A 827 9.73 13.01 -10.78
CA VAL A 827 11.04 12.35 -10.99
C VAL A 827 10.77 10.96 -11.54
N PHE A 828 10.87 10.82 -12.84
CA PHE A 828 10.75 9.54 -13.53
C PHE A 828 12.09 8.81 -13.54
N ALA A 829 12.09 7.56 -13.11
CA ALA A 829 13.18 6.62 -13.33
C ALA A 829 12.58 5.33 -13.93
N ASP A 830 13.13 4.86 -15.05
CA ASP A 830 12.70 3.59 -15.64
C ASP A 830 12.93 2.42 -14.66
N SER A 831 12.05 1.43 -14.74
CA SER A 831 12.10 0.16 -14.02
C SER A 831 13.46 -0.55 -13.99
N SER A 832 14.30 -0.37 -15.03
CA SER A 832 15.65 -0.97 -15.07
C SER A 832 16.74 -0.18 -14.34
N VAL A 833 16.41 1.01 -13.81
CA VAL A 833 17.32 1.89 -13.05
C VAL A 833 16.68 2.52 -11.80
N SER A 834 15.43 2.21 -11.47
CA SER A 834 14.71 2.85 -10.35
C SER A 834 15.31 2.53 -8.97
N SER A 835 16.05 1.43 -8.83
CA SER A 835 16.89 1.14 -7.64
C SER A 835 18.14 2.00 -7.54
N ASP A 836 18.59 2.54 -8.66
CA ASP A 836 19.87 3.24 -8.83
C ASP A 836 19.67 4.77 -8.81
N VAL A 837 18.46 5.24 -8.51
CA VAL A 837 18.05 6.65 -8.49
C VAL A 837 17.29 6.97 -7.21
N SER A 838 17.56 8.13 -6.61
CA SER A 838 16.74 8.67 -5.52
C SER A 838 16.72 10.20 -5.56
N SER A 839 15.58 10.80 -5.22
CA SER A 839 15.38 12.25 -5.25
C SER A 839 15.14 12.84 -3.87
N GLY A 840 15.57 14.09 -3.70
CA GLY A 840 15.39 14.87 -2.47
C GLY A 840 15.37 16.36 -2.76
N ILE A 841 15.41 17.17 -1.69
CA ILE A 841 15.48 18.63 -1.78
C ILE A 841 16.74 19.09 -1.05
N ASP A 842 17.69 19.69 -1.78
CA ASP A 842 18.92 20.26 -1.23
C ASP A 842 18.62 21.64 -0.63
N SER A 843 19.04 21.87 0.62
CA SER A 843 18.96 23.18 1.28
C SER A 843 20.22 24.00 0.95
N PHE A 844 20.34 24.40 -0.32
CA PHE A 844 21.59 24.92 -0.87
C PHE A 844 21.96 26.32 -0.33
N ASN A 845 23.25 26.56 -0.11
CA ASN A 845 23.86 27.86 0.21
C ASN A 845 23.21 28.73 1.33
N GLY A 846 22.36 28.14 2.18
CA GLY A 846 21.70 28.85 3.27
C GLY A 846 20.51 29.72 2.84
N ASN A 847 19.96 29.51 1.64
CA ASN A 847 18.66 30.05 1.22
C ASN A 847 18.11 29.22 0.04
N LYS A 848 16.85 28.79 0.17
CA LYS A 848 16.03 28.03 -0.79
C LYS A 848 16.33 26.53 -0.94
N ASN A 849 15.32 25.87 -1.51
CA ASN A 849 15.15 24.45 -1.74
C ASN A 849 15.47 24.16 -3.21
N ALA A 850 16.30 23.18 -3.54
CA ALA A 850 16.59 22.81 -4.92
C ALA A 850 16.29 21.33 -5.19
N ALA A 851 15.83 20.99 -6.41
CA ALA A 851 15.57 19.60 -6.80
C ALA A 851 16.89 18.82 -6.88
N GLU A 852 17.05 17.82 -6.02
CA GLU A 852 18.22 16.96 -5.97
C GLU A 852 17.90 15.57 -6.51
N ILE A 853 18.72 15.08 -7.45
CA ILE A 853 18.62 13.75 -8.05
C ILE A 853 19.96 13.04 -7.85
N ASN A 854 19.99 12.02 -7.00
CA ASN A 854 21.14 11.15 -6.77
C ASN A 854 21.05 9.96 -7.74
N ILE A 855 22.15 9.65 -8.42
CA ILE A 855 22.22 8.66 -9.51
C ILE A 855 23.46 7.79 -9.32
N ASP A 856 23.25 6.50 -9.11
CA ASP A 856 24.31 5.47 -9.09
C ASP A 856 24.69 5.01 -10.50
N ASN A 857 23.71 4.95 -11.40
CA ASN A 857 23.82 4.43 -12.76
C ASN A 857 22.77 5.09 -13.65
N THR A 858 23.19 5.63 -14.80
CA THR A 858 22.29 6.39 -15.70
C THR A 858 21.43 5.53 -16.62
N GLY A 859 21.56 4.19 -16.56
CA GLY A 859 21.00 3.32 -17.58
C GLY A 859 21.72 3.47 -18.92
N ASP A 860 21.11 2.97 -19.99
CA ASP A 860 21.66 2.83 -21.35
C ASP A 860 20.96 3.71 -22.39
N ALA A 861 19.94 4.48 -22.00
CA ALA A 861 19.29 5.52 -22.80
C ALA A 861 19.13 6.82 -22.00
N ASP A 862 18.98 7.94 -22.70
CA ASP A 862 18.91 9.30 -22.14
C ASP A 862 17.63 9.56 -21.32
N TRP A 863 16.48 9.09 -21.80
CA TRP A 863 15.17 9.23 -21.18
C TRP A 863 14.96 8.37 -19.92
N LYS A 864 15.86 7.45 -19.57
CA LYS A 864 15.67 6.53 -18.43
C LYS A 864 15.65 7.20 -17.05
N ILE A 865 16.09 8.45 -16.95
CA ILE A 865 15.98 9.28 -15.75
C ILE A 865 15.54 10.68 -16.21
N GLN A 866 14.43 11.19 -15.70
CA GLN A 866 13.91 12.52 -16.05
C GLN A 866 13.34 13.25 -14.84
N LEU A 867 13.57 14.56 -14.78
CA LEU A 867 12.73 15.50 -14.03
C LEU A 867 11.78 16.15 -15.04
N LYS A 868 10.47 16.04 -14.84
CA LYS A 868 9.47 16.54 -15.80
C LYS A 868 8.29 17.28 -15.15
N GLN A 869 7.69 18.19 -15.92
CA GLN A 869 6.43 18.86 -15.62
C GLN A 869 5.51 18.78 -16.84
N THR A 870 4.21 18.54 -16.60
CA THR A 870 3.18 18.32 -17.63
C THR A 870 2.16 19.47 -17.65
N ASN A 871 1.32 19.53 -18.69
CA ASN A 871 0.30 20.60 -18.89
C ASN A 871 0.92 22.00 -19.11
N VAL A 872 2.06 22.05 -19.78
CA VAL A 872 2.84 23.26 -20.09
C VAL A 872 2.27 23.90 -21.37
N LYS A 873 1.18 24.66 -21.24
CA LYS A 873 0.48 25.30 -22.36
C LYS A 873 1.42 26.16 -23.26
N LEU A 874 1.53 25.80 -24.54
CA LEU A 874 2.27 26.55 -25.57
C LEU A 874 1.34 26.99 -26.71
N VAL A 875 1.20 28.30 -26.91
CA VAL A 875 0.30 28.89 -27.91
C VAL A 875 1.04 29.14 -29.24
N GLN A 876 0.45 28.71 -30.35
CA GLN A 876 1.00 28.90 -31.69
C GLN A 876 1.37 30.36 -31.98
N GLY A 877 2.58 30.58 -32.49
CA GLY A 877 3.11 31.89 -32.85
C GLY A 877 3.58 32.76 -31.68
N LYS A 878 3.47 32.29 -30.43
CA LYS A 878 4.14 32.92 -29.28
C LYS A 878 5.61 32.52 -29.21
N LYS A 879 6.41 33.38 -28.58
CA LYS A 879 7.81 33.11 -28.25
C LYS A 879 7.95 32.92 -26.75
N TYR A 880 8.88 32.09 -26.35
CA TYR A 880 9.09 31.72 -24.96
C TYR A 880 10.58 31.64 -24.63
N ARG A 881 10.92 31.92 -23.37
CA ARG A 881 12.23 31.63 -22.75
C ARG A 881 12.06 30.56 -21.69
N ILE A 882 12.78 29.45 -21.81
CA ILE A 882 12.99 28.48 -20.73
C ILE A 882 14.34 28.78 -20.08
N SER A 883 14.40 28.84 -18.75
CA SER A 883 15.64 29.03 -17.99
C SER A 883 15.62 28.23 -16.69
N PHE A 884 16.79 27.75 -16.25
CA PHE A 884 16.97 27.03 -14.98
C PHE A 884 18.45 27.02 -14.57
N ASP A 885 18.75 26.89 -13.28
CA ASP A 885 20.09 26.62 -12.77
C ASP A 885 20.36 25.10 -12.75
N ALA A 886 21.58 24.69 -13.09
CA ALA A 886 22.00 23.27 -13.04
C ALA A 886 23.45 23.11 -12.57
N LYS A 887 23.70 22.05 -11.77
CA LYS A 887 25.04 21.58 -11.34
C LYS A 887 25.08 20.05 -11.21
N SER A 888 26.26 19.45 -11.23
CA SER A 888 26.46 18.04 -10.88
C SER A 888 27.79 17.80 -10.16
N THR A 889 27.88 16.79 -9.29
CA THR A 889 29.12 16.48 -8.54
C THR A 889 30.24 15.90 -9.41
N ILE A 890 29.94 15.58 -10.67
CA ILE A 890 30.90 15.17 -11.71
C ILE A 890 30.64 15.99 -12.98
N ASP A 891 31.61 16.07 -13.87
CA ASP A 891 31.39 16.64 -15.20
C ASP A 891 30.56 15.66 -16.05
N ARG A 892 29.35 16.06 -16.46
CA ARG A 892 28.43 15.24 -17.27
C ARG A 892 27.52 16.07 -18.18
N ASP A 893 26.96 15.43 -19.19
CA ASP A 893 25.90 16.01 -20.01
C ASP A 893 24.51 15.77 -19.40
N ILE A 894 23.61 16.75 -19.56
CA ILE A 894 22.15 16.61 -19.40
C ILE A 894 21.45 17.13 -20.66
N MET A 895 20.27 16.59 -20.96
CA MET A 895 19.45 17.00 -22.09
C MET A 895 18.14 17.62 -21.58
N TYR A 896 17.61 18.65 -22.24
CA TYR A 896 16.29 19.19 -21.93
C TYR A 896 15.48 19.48 -23.19
N ALA A 897 14.16 19.39 -23.06
CA ALA A 897 13.22 19.73 -24.12
C ALA A 897 11.87 20.20 -23.55
N ILE A 898 11.17 21.06 -24.29
CA ILE A 898 9.71 21.14 -24.21
C ILE A 898 9.17 20.45 -25.45
N GLN A 899 8.29 19.48 -25.26
CA GLN A 899 7.85 18.51 -26.26
C GLN A 899 6.39 18.14 -26.05
N ARG A 900 5.78 17.54 -27.07
CA ARG A 900 4.44 16.95 -26.95
C ARG A 900 4.42 15.79 -25.95
N ASP A 901 3.31 15.63 -25.23
CA ASP A 901 3.02 14.37 -24.53
C ASP A 901 2.69 13.26 -25.54
N GLY A 902 3.56 12.25 -25.62
CA GLY A 902 3.36 11.04 -26.43
C GLY A 902 2.71 9.88 -25.66
N SER A 903 2.30 10.06 -24.40
CA SER A 903 1.79 8.98 -23.54
C SER A 903 0.63 8.15 -24.12
N LYS A 904 -0.11 8.69 -25.09
CA LYS A 904 -1.30 8.09 -25.72
C LYS A 904 -1.05 7.52 -27.12
N ASP A 905 0.05 7.88 -27.79
CA ASP A 905 0.28 7.59 -29.22
C ASP A 905 1.76 7.52 -29.66
N ASP A 906 2.69 7.52 -28.71
CA ASP A 906 4.16 7.50 -28.88
C ASP A 906 4.76 8.67 -29.70
N ASN A 907 4.01 9.77 -29.87
CA ASN A 907 4.48 10.94 -30.62
C ASN A 907 5.00 12.07 -29.70
N TRP A 908 6.30 11.98 -29.39
CA TRP A 908 7.07 12.87 -28.51
C TRP A 908 7.72 14.08 -29.24
N ASP A 909 6.98 14.70 -30.17
CA ASP A 909 7.43 15.78 -31.05
C ASP A 909 8.04 16.97 -30.26
N ALA A 910 9.36 17.19 -30.35
CA ALA A 910 10.07 18.17 -29.51
C ALA A 910 10.02 19.60 -30.09
N TYR A 911 9.32 20.51 -29.41
CA TYR A 911 9.09 21.89 -29.85
C TYR A 911 10.33 22.79 -29.73
N THR A 912 11.14 22.58 -28.70
CA THR A 912 12.48 23.19 -28.57
C THR A 912 13.57 22.44 -29.33
N GLY A 913 13.26 21.25 -29.86
CA GLY A 913 14.25 20.20 -30.09
C GLY A 913 14.87 19.68 -28.78
N SER A 914 15.70 18.64 -28.91
CA SER A 914 16.52 18.09 -27.83
C SER A 914 17.77 18.96 -27.65
N ASN A 915 17.87 19.67 -26.53
CA ASN A 915 18.99 20.56 -26.24
C ASN A 915 19.90 19.94 -25.19
N THR A 916 21.17 19.71 -25.54
CA THR A 916 22.16 19.10 -24.62
C THR A 916 23.15 20.14 -24.12
N ILE A 917 23.46 20.08 -22.83
CA ILE A 917 24.47 20.91 -22.17
C ILE A 917 25.36 20.05 -21.26
N SER A 918 26.63 20.42 -21.15
CA SER A 918 27.52 19.90 -20.12
C SER A 918 27.38 20.73 -18.83
N ILE A 919 27.39 20.07 -17.69
CA ILE A 919 27.36 20.64 -16.34
C ILE A 919 28.44 19.97 -15.47
N GLY A 920 28.84 20.65 -14.39
CA GLY A 920 29.84 20.16 -13.45
C GLY A 920 29.61 20.75 -12.06
N ASN A 921 30.66 20.80 -11.24
CA ASN A 921 30.56 21.14 -9.81
C ASN A 921 30.09 22.58 -9.51
N GLU A 922 30.24 23.50 -10.46
CA GLU A 922 29.78 24.89 -10.33
C GLU A 922 28.37 25.07 -10.90
N SER A 923 27.57 25.96 -10.29
CA SER A 923 26.20 26.23 -10.74
C SER A 923 26.18 27.04 -12.03
N GLN A 924 25.48 26.52 -13.05
CA GLN A 924 25.36 27.12 -14.37
C GLN A 924 23.91 27.49 -14.67
N LEU A 925 23.65 28.78 -14.92
CA LEU A 925 22.38 29.26 -15.45
C LEU A 925 22.24 28.83 -16.92
N VAL A 926 21.18 28.10 -17.21
CA VAL A 926 20.75 27.69 -18.54
C VAL A 926 19.64 28.64 -18.99
N SER A 927 19.67 29.04 -20.26
CA SER A 927 18.61 29.85 -20.88
C SER A 927 18.51 29.53 -22.37
N TYR A 928 17.29 29.32 -22.86
CA TYR A 928 17.00 29.03 -24.27
C TYR A 928 15.69 29.69 -24.69
N GLU A 929 15.67 30.27 -25.89
CA GLU A 929 14.50 30.97 -26.42
C GLU A 929 14.01 30.33 -27.72
N PHE A 930 12.69 30.16 -27.85
CA PHE A 930 12.07 29.54 -29.02
C PHE A 930 10.73 30.18 -29.40
N GLU A 931 10.21 29.81 -30.57
CA GLU A 931 8.90 30.21 -31.09
C GLU A 931 8.07 28.96 -31.33
N MET A 932 6.86 28.91 -30.78
CA MET A 932 5.95 27.77 -30.93
C MET A 932 5.36 27.73 -32.34
N LYS A 933 6.02 26.99 -33.23
CA LYS A 933 5.69 26.91 -34.67
C LYS A 933 4.65 25.84 -35.03
N LYS A 934 4.34 24.94 -34.10
CA LYS A 934 3.29 23.92 -34.22
C LYS A 934 1.95 24.55 -33.81
N ASP A 935 0.85 23.81 -33.97
CA ASP A 935 -0.46 24.23 -33.46
C ASP A 935 -0.44 24.29 -31.92
N THR A 936 -1.33 25.08 -31.31
CA THR A 936 -1.37 25.28 -29.85
C THR A 936 -1.52 23.94 -29.13
N ASP A 937 -0.62 23.69 -28.18
CA ASP A 937 -0.64 22.53 -27.31
C ASP A 937 -1.01 23.00 -25.89
N GLU A 938 -1.99 22.35 -25.28
CA GLU A 938 -2.42 22.60 -23.90
C GLU A 938 -1.68 21.67 -22.91
N ASP A 939 -1.24 20.50 -23.40
CA ASP A 939 -0.87 19.34 -22.59
C ASP A 939 0.65 19.05 -22.63
N ALA A 940 1.44 19.89 -23.32
CA ALA A 940 2.87 19.69 -23.53
C ALA A 940 3.67 19.49 -22.23
N ILE A 941 4.84 18.87 -22.36
CA ILE A 941 5.70 18.52 -21.23
C ILE A 941 7.07 19.19 -21.34
N PHE A 942 7.58 19.69 -20.22
CA PHE A 942 8.99 20.05 -20.07
C PHE A 942 9.73 18.89 -19.43
N THR A 943 10.89 18.50 -19.98
CA THR A 943 11.74 17.43 -19.45
C THR A 943 13.19 17.89 -19.30
N ILE A 944 13.85 17.42 -18.24
CA ILE A 944 15.30 17.41 -18.09
C ILE A 944 15.71 15.93 -17.93
N SER A 945 16.31 15.37 -18.98
CA SER A 945 16.76 14.00 -19.07
C SER A 945 18.21 13.84 -18.58
N MET A 946 18.41 12.90 -17.66
CA MET A 946 19.64 12.65 -16.90
C MET A 946 20.15 11.20 -17.03
N GLY A 947 19.55 10.40 -17.92
CA GLY A 947 20.06 9.08 -18.28
C GLY A 947 21.36 9.16 -19.12
N ALA A 948 21.57 8.17 -19.99
CA ALA A 948 22.76 8.07 -20.87
C ALA A 948 22.74 9.07 -22.04
N VAL A 949 22.66 10.37 -21.72
CA VAL A 949 22.74 11.49 -22.68
C VAL A 949 23.99 11.36 -23.55
N ASN A 950 23.87 11.66 -24.85
CA ASN A 950 24.90 11.44 -25.87
C ASN A 950 25.40 9.98 -25.97
N ASN A 951 24.62 8.99 -25.49
CA ASN A 951 24.99 7.58 -25.32
C ASN A 951 26.09 7.33 -24.27
N ASN A 952 26.33 8.29 -23.35
CA ASN A 952 27.33 8.18 -22.30
C ASN A 952 26.73 7.56 -21.03
N GLN A 953 26.81 6.24 -20.89
CA GLN A 953 26.39 5.53 -19.67
C GLN A 953 27.40 5.78 -18.53
N ILE A 954 26.96 6.52 -17.50
CA ILE A 954 27.72 6.77 -16.27
C ILE A 954 27.33 5.74 -15.21
N LYS A 955 28.33 5.16 -14.52
CA LYS A 955 28.18 4.21 -13.39
C LYS A 955 28.97 4.64 -12.15
N GLU A 956 29.33 5.92 -12.11
CA GLU A 956 29.91 6.56 -10.95
C GLU A 956 28.79 7.24 -10.16
N LYS A 957 28.75 7.02 -8.84
CA LYS A 957 27.75 7.62 -7.96
C LYS A 957 27.90 9.14 -7.98
N HIS A 958 26.86 9.84 -8.44
CA HIS A 958 26.86 11.29 -8.55
C HIS A 958 25.48 11.90 -8.24
N LYS A 959 25.46 13.21 -8.13
CA LYS A 959 24.27 14.02 -7.88
C LYS A 959 24.10 15.03 -8.99
N VAL A 960 22.87 15.26 -9.44
CA VAL A 960 22.46 16.41 -10.24
C VAL A 960 21.55 17.28 -9.38
N THR A 961 21.66 18.61 -9.51
CA THR A 961 20.76 19.55 -8.84
C THR A 961 20.23 20.56 -9.85
N ILE A 962 18.93 20.80 -9.80
CA ILE A 962 18.20 21.76 -10.65
C ILE A 962 17.47 22.77 -9.74
N ASP A 963 17.46 24.05 -10.12
CA ASP A 963 16.74 25.11 -9.41
C ASP A 963 16.23 26.20 -10.38
N ASN A 964 15.39 27.11 -9.91
CA ASN A 964 14.90 28.33 -10.57
C ASN A 964 14.33 28.12 -11.99
N VAL A 965 13.65 26.99 -12.23
CA VAL A 965 13.03 26.70 -13.53
C VAL A 965 11.90 27.70 -13.82
N LYS A 966 11.96 28.37 -14.97
CA LYS A 966 10.97 29.36 -15.41
C LYS A 966 10.73 29.24 -16.90
N LEU A 967 9.46 29.34 -17.30
CA LEU A 967 9.05 29.47 -18.69
C LEU A 967 8.25 30.77 -18.85
N GLU A 968 8.84 31.74 -19.53
CA GLU A 968 8.30 33.09 -19.71
C GLU A 968 7.82 33.28 -21.16
N GLU A 969 6.67 33.90 -21.39
CA GLU A 969 6.34 34.44 -22.73
C GLU A 969 7.13 35.73 -22.98
N ILE A 970 7.72 35.87 -24.18
CA ILE A 970 8.56 37.03 -24.54
C ILE A 970 8.08 37.70 -25.83
N ASP A 971 8.05 39.03 -25.87
CA ASP A 971 7.66 39.80 -27.07
C ASP A 971 8.68 39.61 -28.22
N GLU A 972 9.97 39.70 -27.90
CA GLU A 972 11.09 39.59 -28.83
C GLU A 972 12.21 38.72 -28.23
N PHE A 973 12.99 38.07 -29.11
CA PHE A 973 14.16 37.31 -28.71
C PHE A 973 15.27 38.24 -28.23
N SER A 974 16.01 37.86 -27.18
CA SER A 974 17.25 38.53 -26.79
C SER A 974 18.34 38.24 -27.82
N GLY A 975 18.35 39.01 -28.90
CA GLY A 975 19.35 38.89 -29.96
C GLY A 975 20.77 39.12 -29.41
N ASN A 976 21.75 38.38 -29.94
CA ASN A 976 23.14 38.38 -29.47
C ASN A 976 23.69 39.79 -29.17
N VAL A 977 23.80 40.11 -27.88
CA VAL A 977 24.52 41.28 -27.39
C VAL A 977 25.97 40.85 -27.12
N ASP A 978 26.90 41.37 -27.92
CA ASP A 978 28.33 41.24 -27.62
C ASP A 978 28.65 41.92 -26.28
N ASN A 979 29.51 41.28 -25.49
CA ASN A 979 29.63 41.51 -24.06
C ASN A 979 30.45 42.78 -23.72
N GLU A 980 29.79 43.92 -23.46
CA GLU A 980 30.38 45.10 -22.79
C GLU A 980 29.47 45.65 -21.67
N ASN A 981 30.09 46.07 -20.57
CA ASN A 981 29.44 46.47 -19.30
C ASN A 981 28.38 47.58 -19.42
N THR A 982 27.29 47.47 -18.64
CA THR A 982 26.92 48.55 -17.69
C THR A 982 26.03 48.04 -16.53
N ASP A 983 26.28 48.52 -15.31
CA ASP A 983 25.35 48.42 -14.17
C ASP A 983 24.20 49.43 -14.33
N GLU A 984 22.99 49.01 -14.69
CA GLU A 984 21.77 49.78 -14.40
C GLU A 984 20.66 48.87 -13.84
N LYS A 985 19.95 49.37 -12.82
CA LYS A 985 18.77 48.71 -12.25
C LYS A 985 17.57 48.86 -13.19
N PRO A 986 16.70 47.84 -13.33
CA PRO A 986 15.34 48.06 -13.77
C PRO A 986 14.59 48.98 -12.79
N GLU A 987 14.00 50.06 -13.29
CA GLU A 987 12.93 50.78 -12.57
C GLU A 987 11.61 50.02 -12.76
N GLY A 988 10.74 50.04 -11.74
CA GLY A 988 9.51 49.25 -11.73
C GLY A 988 8.46 49.75 -12.72
N THR A 989 7.79 48.83 -13.41
CA THR A 989 6.61 49.09 -14.26
C THR A 989 5.33 49.20 -13.43
N GLU A 990 4.33 49.93 -13.93
CA GLU A 990 3.14 50.29 -13.14
C GLU A 990 2.12 49.16 -13.00
N ASN A 991 1.63 48.95 -11.77
CA ASN A 991 0.59 47.99 -11.39
C ASN A 991 -0.72 48.17 -12.19
N ILE A 992 -1.08 47.21 -13.05
CA ILE A 992 -2.44 47.12 -13.61
C ILE A 992 -3.34 46.35 -12.64
N ARG A 993 -3.79 47.03 -11.57
CA ARG A 993 -4.83 46.49 -10.68
C ARG A 993 -6.19 46.42 -11.38
N ASN A 994 -6.50 45.26 -11.96
CA ASN A 994 -7.87 44.78 -12.23
C ASN A 994 -7.84 43.25 -12.32
N GLY A 995 -8.25 42.56 -11.26
CA GLY A 995 -8.48 41.11 -11.30
C GLY A 995 -9.55 40.81 -12.35
N SER A 996 -9.19 40.03 -13.36
CA SER A 996 -10.09 39.72 -14.48
C SER A 996 -10.86 38.44 -14.18
N LEU A 997 -12.18 38.53 -14.13
CA LEU A 997 -13.08 37.38 -14.00
C LEU A 997 -13.23 36.69 -15.35
N GLU A 998 -12.74 35.46 -15.45
CA GLU A 998 -13.08 34.54 -16.54
C GLU A 998 -14.19 33.59 -16.07
N VAL A 999 -15.20 33.37 -16.92
CA VAL A 999 -16.32 32.45 -16.68
C VAL A 999 -16.45 31.51 -17.86
N VAL A 1000 -16.39 30.21 -17.59
CA VAL A 1000 -16.61 29.15 -18.59
C VAL A 1000 -17.92 28.43 -18.25
N ASP A 1001 -18.75 28.17 -19.27
CA ASP A 1001 -19.99 27.40 -19.16
C ASP A 1001 -19.72 26.02 -19.79
N GLU A 1002 -19.92 24.93 -19.04
CA GLU A 1002 -19.50 23.57 -19.45
C GLU A 1002 -20.30 23.02 -20.64
N SER A 1003 -21.36 23.70 -21.08
CA SER A 1003 -22.30 23.20 -22.11
C SER A 1003 -21.74 23.05 -23.53
N ASP A 1004 -20.49 23.45 -23.79
CA ASP A 1004 -19.87 23.43 -25.13
C ASP A 1004 -18.86 22.27 -25.35
N LYS A 1005 -18.77 21.28 -24.44
CA LYS A 1005 -17.91 20.08 -24.63
C LYS A 1005 -18.64 18.77 -24.98
N ASP A 1006 -19.94 18.63 -24.72
CA ASP A 1006 -20.72 17.41 -25.03
C ASP A 1006 -21.35 17.41 -26.43
N SER A 1007 -20.57 17.12 -27.48
CA SER A 1007 -21.14 16.75 -28.81
C SER A 1007 -20.21 16.02 -29.79
N ILE A 1008 -19.24 15.22 -29.32
CA ILE A 1008 -18.48 14.29 -30.18
C ILE A 1008 -18.59 12.86 -29.64
N ASP A 1009 -19.70 12.19 -29.96
CA ASP A 1009 -19.68 10.78 -30.40
C ASP A 1009 -21.07 10.30 -30.84
N LYS A 1010 -21.23 9.95 -32.13
CA LYS A 1010 -22.26 9.03 -32.65
C LYS A 1010 -21.79 8.37 -33.96
N GLU A 1011 -22.20 7.11 -34.12
CA GLU A 1011 -21.78 6.16 -35.15
C GLU A 1011 -22.02 6.62 -36.61
N PRO A 1012 -21.22 6.11 -37.57
CA PRO A 1012 -21.49 6.30 -38.99
C PRO A 1012 -22.76 5.55 -39.41
N SER A 1013 -23.70 6.26 -40.03
CA SER A 1013 -24.86 5.66 -40.70
C SER A 1013 -24.84 5.96 -42.20
N GLU A 1014 -24.92 4.90 -43.01
CA GLU A 1014 -25.17 5.06 -44.44
C GLU A 1014 -26.56 5.68 -44.66
N ASN A 1015 -26.66 6.75 -45.46
CA ASN A 1015 -27.58 6.77 -46.61
C ASN A 1015 -27.41 8.01 -47.51
N ILE A 1016 -26.96 7.75 -48.73
CA ILE A 1016 -27.43 8.30 -50.02
C ILE A 1016 -28.22 9.64 -49.93
N ALA A 1017 -27.57 10.72 -50.34
CA ALA A 1017 -28.23 11.94 -50.81
C ALA A 1017 -27.84 12.21 -52.27
N ASP A 1018 -28.72 11.84 -53.20
CA ASP A 1018 -28.57 12.11 -54.64
C ASP A 1018 -29.14 13.51 -55.00
N THR A 1019 -28.71 14.03 -56.15
CA THR A 1019 -29.19 15.21 -56.89
C THR A 1019 -28.86 16.62 -56.36
N GLN A 1020 -28.54 17.61 -57.21
CA GLN A 1020 -27.81 17.62 -58.50
C GLN A 1020 -27.59 19.08 -58.98
N ASN A 1021 -26.80 19.24 -60.07
CA ASN A 1021 -26.71 20.43 -60.95
C ASN A 1021 -25.96 21.66 -60.37
N ASN A 1022 -25.12 22.39 -61.11
CA ASN A 1022 -24.61 22.25 -62.49
C ASN A 1022 -23.31 23.11 -62.63
N SER A 1023 -22.41 22.94 -63.61
CA SER A 1023 -22.39 22.13 -64.83
C SER A 1023 -20.97 21.94 -65.40
N SER A 1024 -20.79 20.98 -66.32
CA SER A 1024 -19.91 21.02 -67.54
C SER A 1024 -18.37 21.06 -67.35
N GLU A 1025 -17.52 20.31 -68.07
CA GLU A 1025 -17.64 19.47 -69.29
C GLU A 1025 -16.76 18.18 -69.24
N LEU A 1026 -17.17 17.13 -70.00
CA LEU A 1026 -16.40 16.26 -70.94
C LEU A 1026 -14.92 15.86 -70.62
N THR A 1027 -14.42 14.62 -70.80
CA THR A 1027 -14.85 13.38 -71.53
C THR A 1027 -14.14 12.12 -70.99
N ASP A 1028 -14.68 10.92 -71.31
CA ASP A 1028 -14.03 9.62 -71.68
C ASP A 1028 -12.58 9.28 -71.26
N SER A 1029 -12.20 8.03 -70.93
CA SER A 1029 -12.93 6.74 -70.81
C SER A 1029 -11.97 5.58 -70.42
N VAL A 1030 -12.45 4.55 -69.69
CA VAL A 1030 -12.04 3.10 -69.78
C VAL A 1030 -10.57 2.78 -69.37
N GLU A 1031 -10.09 1.63 -68.87
CA GLU A 1031 -10.54 0.24 -68.54
C GLU A 1031 -9.97 -0.10 -67.10
N LYS A 1032 -10.39 -1.08 -66.28
CA LYS A 1032 -10.00 -2.52 -66.23
C LYS A 1032 -8.48 -2.79 -66.53
N GLU A 1033 -7.78 -3.76 -65.92
CA GLU A 1033 -8.19 -4.98 -65.19
C GLU A 1033 -7.05 -5.54 -64.29
N GLU A 1034 -7.41 -6.25 -63.21
CA GLU A 1034 -6.82 -7.49 -62.63
C GLU A 1034 -5.30 -7.78 -62.47
N THR A 1035 -4.94 -8.25 -61.24
CA THR A 1035 -4.04 -9.41 -60.91
C THR A 1035 -2.50 -9.28 -61.12
N THR A 1036 -1.57 -10.03 -60.48
CA THR A 1036 -1.50 -10.88 -59.24
C THR A 1036 -0.01 -11.28 -59.00
N THR A 1037 0.42 -11.50 -57.74
CA THR A 1037 1.54 -12.39 -57.29
C THR A 1037 2.97 -12.21 -57.88
N GLY A 1038 4.07 -12.53 -57.21
CA GLY A 1038 4.30 -13.08 -55.86
C GLY A 1038 5.75 -13.61 -55.74
N ASP A 1039 6.24 -13.70 -54.51
CA ASP A 1039 7.31 -14.54 -53.90
C ASP A 1039 8.44 -15.18 -54.77
N VAL A 1040 9.69 -15.10 -54.29
CA VAL A 1040 10.48 -16.23 -53.72
C VAL A 1040 11.99 -15.86 -53.53
N ASP A 1041 12.54 -16.41 -52.46
CA ASP A 1041 13.88 -16.31 -51.84
C ASP A 1041 15.14 -16.57 -52.70
N ASP A 1042 16.29 -16.00 -52.27
CA ASP A 1042 17.40 -16.72 -51.58
C ASP A 1042 18.87 -16.34 -51.96
N LYS A 1043 19.74 -16.31 -50.93
CA LYS A 1043 21.24 -16.40 -50.86
C LYS A 1043 22.18 -15.90 -51.99
N SER A 1044 23.19 -15.11 -51.59
CA SER A 1044 24.63 -15.46 -51.72
C SER A 1044 25.56 -14.55 -50.89
N GLU A 1045 26.71 -15.07 -50.45
CA GLU A 1045 27.65 -14.44 -49.49
C GLU A 1045 28.93 -13.82 -50.12
N GLU A 1046 29.54 -12.90 -49.35
CA GLU A 1046 30.98 -12.58 -49.17
C GLU A 1046 31.93 -11.99 -50.27
N ASP A 1047 32.64 -10.93 -49.83
CA ASP A 1047 34.07 -10.58 -49.96
C ASP A 1047 34.82 -10.42 -51.31
N ASN A 1048 35.46 -9.23 -51.46
CA ASN A 1048 36.89 -9.08 -51.08
C ASN A 1048 37.51 -7.66 -51.29
N LYS A 1049 38.44 -7.30 -50.38
CA LYS A 1049 39.76 -6.63 -50.61
C LYS A 1049 39.98 -5.10 -50.62
N ILE A 1050 41.26 -4.82 -50.41
CA ILE A 1050 41.99 -3.60 -50.03
C ILE A 1050 43.12 -3.37 -51.07
N ASP A 1051 43.47 -2.12 -51.44
CA ASP A 1051 44.86 -1.63 -51.35
C ASP A 1051 45.07 -0.11 -51.58
N THR A 1052 46.28 0.31 -51.23
CA THR A 1052 46.93 1.63 -51.03
C THR A 1052 47.20 2.52 -52.27
N GLU A 1053 47.47 3.83 -52.04
CA GLU A 1053 48.81 4.46 -52.21
C GLU A 1053 48.87 5.95 -51.76
N GLU A 1054 50.08 6.50 -51.57
CA GLU A 1054 50.45 7.84 -51.02
C GLU A 1054 51.26 8.67 -52.08
N PRO A 1055 51.78 9.92 -51.89
CA PRO A 1055 52.86 10.22 -50.91
C PRO A 1055 52.96 11.67 -50.33
N ALA A 1056 53.89 11.83 -49.38
CA ALA A 1056 54.19 12.99 -48.54
C ALA A 1056 55.11 14.12 -49.11
N ILE A 1057 55.75 14.84 -48.15
CA ILE A 1057 56.91 15.77 -48.16
C ILE A 1057 56.52 17.24 -47.89
N ASN A 1058 57.00 17.96 -46.86
CA ASN A 1058 57.83 17.70 -45.64
C ASN A 1058 57.47 18.83 -44.60
N ASP A 1059 57.99 19.04 -43.38
CA ASP A 1059 59.16 18.65 -42.54
C ASP A 1059 58.75 18.97 -41.04
N SER A 1060 59.47 18.79 -39.92
CA SER A 1060 60.88 18.43 -39.61
C SER A 1060 61.07 17.81 -38.20
N GLU A 1061 62.32 17.40 -37.95
CA GLU A 1061 63.06 17.01 -36.71
C GLU A 1061 62.66 17.62 -35.33
N ASN A 1062 62.88 16.95 -34.17
CA ASN A 1062 63.07 15.51 -33.85
C ASN A 1062 62.93 15.26 -32.31
N GLN A 1063 62.94 13.98 -31.88
CA GLN A 1063 62.63 13.46 -30.54
C GLN A 1063 63.72 13.56 -29.44
N VAL A 1064 63.24 13.76 -28.20
CA VAL A 1064 63.47 13.01 -26.93
C VAL A 1064 64.90 12.84 -26.34
N ALA A 1065 64.98 13.03 -25.01
CA ALA A 1065 65.89 12.33 -24.10
C ALA A 1065 65.13 11.96 -22.80
N ASN A 1066 65.63 10.97 -22.05
CA ASN A 1066 64.96 10.34 -20.89
C ASN A 1066 65.51 10.81 -19.52
N SER A 1067 64.88 10.28 -18.46
CA SER A 1067 65.45 9.79 -17.18
C SER A 1067 65.79 10.76 -16.04
N ASP A 1068 65.08 10.48 -14.93
CA ASP A 1068 65.59 10.23 -13.56
C ASP A 1068 65.86 11.37 -12.56
N ASN A 1069 65.36 11.09 -11.34
CA ASN A 1069 65.84 11.46 -9.99
C ASN A 1069 65.72 12.89 -9.40
N GLU A 1070 64.90 12.97 -8.35
CA GLU A 1070 65.29 13.14 -6.92
C GLU A 1070 66.28 14.24 -6.45
N GLU A 1071 66.02 14.64 -5.19
CA GLU A 1071 66.90 15.28 -4.18
C GLU A 1071 67.11 16.82 -4.15
N ASP A 1072 66.90 17.33 -2.93
CA ASP A 1072 67.62 18.37 -2.18
C ASP A 1072 67.27 19.89 -2.21
N GLU A 1073 66.43 20.25 -1.22
CA GLU A 1073 66.76 21.10 -0.04
C GLU A 1073 66.93 22.65 -0.11
N ASP A 1074 66.91 23.21 1.11
CA ASP A 1074 67.24 24.57 1.58
C ASP A 1074 66.34 25.79 1.23
N SER A 1075 66.04 26.70 2.17
CA SER A 1075 66.30 26.70 3.63
C SER A 1075 65.49 27.77 4.41
N GLU A 1076 65.13 27.42 5.65
CA GLU A 1076 65.00 28.24 6.89
C GLU A 1076 64.27 29.61 6.95
N GLY A 1077 63.57 29.82 8.08
CA GLY A 1077 62.92 31.08 8.45
C GLY A 1077 62.19 31.02 9.81
N GLU A 1078 62.90 30.72 10.90
CA GLU A 1078 62.31 30.55 12.25
C GLU A 1078 61.62 31.80 12.84
N ILE A 1079 60.69 31.57 13.77
CA ILE A 1079 60.79 32.04 15.18
C ILE A 1079 59.88 31.15 16.05
N ALA A 1080 60.34 30.80 17.26
CA ALA A 1080 59.71 29.83 18.16
C ALA A 1080 59.08 30.46 19.42
N ASP A 1081 58.23 29.69 20.14
CA ASP A 1081 58.54 29.29 21.53
C ASP A 1081 57.74 28.02 21.96
N THR A 1082 57.79 27.61 23.23
CA THR A 1082 57.87 26.16 23.58
C THR A 1082 57.02 25.64 24.77
N LYS A 1083 56.69 24.32 24.67
CA LYS A 1083 56.66 23.25 25.71
C LYS A 1083 55.55 23.09 26.80
N GLU A 1084 54.92 21.91 26.71
CA GLU A 1084 54.79 20.82 27.72
C GLU A 1084 54.15 21.00 29.13
N ASN A 1085 53.02 20.32 29.32
CA ASN A 1085 52.66 19.34 30.39
C ASN A 1085 53.00 19.58 31.89
N SER A 1086 51.96 19.54 32.74
CA SER A 1086 51.93 18.69 33.96
C SER A 1086 50.51 18.59 34.60
N LYS A 1087 50.30 17.60 35.48
CA LYS A 1087 49.12 17.41 36.35
C LYS A 1087 49.29 18.21 37.69
N GLU A 1088 48.43 18.19 38.71
CA GLU A 1088 47.30 17.34 39.18
C GLU A 1088 46.51 18.10 40.29
N ALA A 1089 45.22 17.77 40.54
CA ALA A 1089 44.44 18.08 41.76
C ALA A 1089 44.10 19.60 42.05
N ASP A 1090 43.10 20.01 42.87
CA ASP A 1090 42.00 19.32 43.59
C ASP A 1090 40.86 20.31 44.02
N GLU A 1091 39.81 19.79 44.69
CA GLU A 1091 38.84 20.46 45.61
C GLU A 1091 37.65 21.36 45.12
N GLU A 1092 36.44 20.77 45.25
CA GLU A 1092 35.19 21.27 45.88
C GLU A 1092 34.15 22.20 45.14
N PRO A 1093 32.85 22.16 45.53
CA PRO A 1093 31.71 22.50 44.66
C PRO A 1093 30.79 23.65 45.14
N VAL A 1094 29.72 23.93 44.38
CA VAL A 1094 28.56 24.76 44.80
C VAL A 1094 27.25 24.00 44.60
N VAL A 1095 26.36 24.09 45.59
CA VAL A 1095 25.06 23.38 45.66
C VAL A 1095 23.92 24.24 45.09
N VAL A 1096 22.94 23.58 44.47
CA VAL A 1096 21.55 24.07 44.37
C VAL A 1096 20.63 22.90 44.78
N ASP A 1097 19.63 23.17 45.63
CA ASP A 1097 18.87 22.14 46.36
C ASP A 1097 17.71 21.50 45.59
N ASP A 1098 17.44 20.23 45.89
CA ASP A 1098 16.16 19.56 45.63
C ASP A 1098 14.99 20.20 46.40
N ILE A 1099 13.81 20.27 45.80
CA ILE A 1099 12.54 20.47 46.52
C ILE A 1099 11.58 19.33 46.17
N ILE A 1100 11.57 18.29 47.01
CA ILE A 1100 10.58 17.20 46.96
C ILE A 1100 9.34 17.58 47.78
N GLY A 1101 8.20 17.72 47.11
CA GLY A 1101 6.88 17.83 47.73
C GLY A 1101 6.14 16.48 47.75
N LYS A 1102 5.82 15.95 48.93
CA LYS A 1102 4.97 14.76 49.12
C LYS A 1102 3.52 15.16 49.47
N VAL A 1103 2.55 14.28 49.23
CA VAL A 1103 1.72 13.57 50.26
C VAL A 1103 0.42 13.00 49.65
N GLU A 1104 0.35 11.66 49.65
CA GLU A 1104 -0.76 10.74 50.03
C GLU A 1104 -2.26 11.09 49.78
N GLU A 1105 -2.88 10.26 48.93
CA GLU A 1105 -3.98 9.30 49.23
C GLU A 1105 -5.44 9.74 49.59
N GLN A 1106 -6.40 8.93 49.07
CA GLN A 1106 -7.87 8.89 49.34
C GLN A 1106 -8.68 10.06 48.75
N VAL A 1107 -9.88 9.84 48.17
CA VAL A 1107 -10.84 8.72 48.24
C VAL A 1107 -11.16 8.16 46.85
#